data_AF-A0A7L3II02-F1
#
_entry.id   AF-A0A7L3II02-F1
#
_cell.length_a   1.000
_cell.length_b   1.000
_cell.length_c   1.000
_cell.angle_alpha   90.00
_cell.angle_beta   90.00
_cell.angle_gamma   90.00
#
_symmetry.space_group_name_H-M   'P 1'
#
loop_
_entity.id
_entity.type
_entity.pdbx_description
1 polymer ?
#
loop_
_entity_poly.entity_id
_entity_poly.type
_entity_poly.pdbx_seq_one_letter_code
_entity_poly.pdbx_strand_id
1 'polypeptide(L)'
;MYSILTICYVLLCFTDIEIFLIYNKANRVCLGASIAQSVRTATCNQDNESQKFRWITDHQLMSVKLKLCLGVPLKEDQAMITLYPCNLKSELQWWECRNESLLAIRGEDLFFSPGDEEHDNVVLKKGLSAKNKWKIYGDLDVLCSRGYEETFTLLGNSFGAPCVFPFMYKRQWFVECTAAGRTDGWLWCATTADYDTDQQYGFCPSRDKDSTWTTDLSTNVHYQMNFDSALTWHQARKSCQQQNAELLSITDIHEQTYLKELTEGTDSALWIGLNRLDLSSGWEWIGGSPFQYLNWAPGSPSPEPGKICVVLNPEAKAKWQNWECNQKLGYICKKRNFTLVPSGDFGPVTCPDGWVPYVDHCYKIFRDSKGWEAALTSCQKEGSHLASIQSLEEHSFMVSQLGYKPTDKLWIGLNDHKVQMYFEWSDGTPVKYTKWHLGEPSTTRNRPENCVLIKGQNGYWADHGCEKKAGYICKRKGTSQIAGEKEITDAGCKKGWRRYGTYCYFIGHVPATFSEANTTCEGEEGYLVTVESRYEQAYLTSLVGLRPEKYFWLGLSDVQDQGTFRWANGEGASFTHWDAGMPGNNPGCVAMRTGTSAGLWDVLDCETKQKYICKQWAKGATAPPVPTTALVPTCPEGWVSNNHRSSCFKCFCRSKIRKKSWFEARDFCRQIGGDLVTISTEEEIPLLIEAMSVTRCMFETVWLGIFSLNPDEGFAWSDGSPVSILIFH
;
A
#
# COMPACT_ATOMS: atom_id res chain seq x y z
N MET A 1 -1.24 -3.41 55.67
CA MET A 1 -2.00 -4.23 54.70
C MET A 1 -2.57 -3.32 53.62
N TYR A 2 -1.78 -3.03 52.59
CA TYR A 2 -2.24 -2.53 51.29
C TYR A 2 -1.19 -2.99 50.28
N SER A 3 -1.59 -3.89 49.37
CA SER A 3 -0.72 -4.50 48.36
C SER A 3 -0.60 -3.58 47.15
N ILE A 4 0.64 -3.29 46.78
CA ILE A 4 1.05 -2.63 45.55
C ILE A 4 1.18 -3.73 44.49
N LEU A 5 0.33 -3.70 43.45
CA LEU A 5 0.54 -4.46 42.22
C LEU A 5 1.26 -3.55 41.22
N THR A 6 2.57 -3.76 41.10
CA THR A 6 3.40 -3.18 40.05
C THR A 6 3.07 -3.91 38.75
N ILE A 7 2.41 -3.23 37.81
CA ILE A 7 2.25 -3.70 36.44
C ILE A 7 3.60 -3.48 35.75
N CYS A 8 4.39 -4.54 35.60
CA CYS A 8 5.53 -4.57 34.70
C CYS A 8 5.01 -4.33 33.27
N TYR A 9 5.25 -3.12 32.76
CA TYR A 9 5.24 -2.86 31.33
C TYR A 9 6.26 -3.81 30.68
N VAL A 10 5.76 -4.74 29.86
CA VAL A 10 6.59 -5.58 29.00
C VAL A 10 7.35 -4.65 28.06
N LEU A 11 8.66 -4.58 28.25
CA LEU A 11 9.62 -4.08 27.28
C LEU A 11 9.48 -4.91 25.99
N LEU A 12 8.70 -4.42 25.03
CA LEU A 12 8.75 -4.90 23.64
C LEU A 12 10.04 -4.35 23.00
N CYS A 13 11.15 -5.02 23.31
CA CYS A 13 12.37 -4.95 22.53
C CYS A 13 12.04 -5.47 21.12
N PHE A 14 12.39 -4.73 20.07
CA PHE A 14 12.23 -5.19 18.67
C PHE A 14 13.15 -6.39 18.32
N THR A 15 13.86 -6.95 19.30
CA THR A 15 14.79 -8.06 19.14
C THR A 15 14.13 -9.45 19.25
N ASP A 16 12.89 -9.56 19.75
CA ASP A 16 12.25 -10.89 19.96
C ASP A 16 11.32 -11.35 18.81
N ILE A 17 11.11 -10.54 17.76
CA ILE A 17 10.10 -10.82 16.72
C ILE A 17 10.70 -11.53 15.49
N GLU A 18 12.01 -11.43 15.24
CA GLU A 18 12.68 -12.04 14.08
C GLU A 18 13.10 -13.51 14.26
N ILE A 19 13.28 -13.95 15.51
CA ILE A 19 13.70 -15.31 15.83
C ILE A 19 12.47 -16.16 16.18
N PHE A 20 12.38 -17.33 15.56
CA PHE A 20 11.25 -18.24 15.75
C PHE A 20 11.67 -19.70 15.77
N LEU A 21 10.76 -20.55 16.25
CA LEU A 21 10.87 -22.00 16.18
C LEU A 21 10.00 -22.51 15.03
N ILE A 22 10.56 -23.42 14.23
CA ILE A 22 9.86 -24.04 13.09
C ILE A 22 9.14 -25.29 13.59
N TYR A 23 7.80 -25.25 13.64
CA TYR A 23 6.95 -26.27 14.23
C TYR A 23 6.21 -27.10 13.17
N ASN A 24 6.24 -28.42 13.33
CA ASN A 24 5.48 -29.36 12.52
C ASN A 24 4.16 -29.71 13.21
N LYS A 25 3.02 -29.36 12.60
CA LYS A 25 1.69 -29.61 13.19
C LYS A 25 1.35 -31.10 13.25
N ALA A 26 1.76 -31.88 12.24
CA ALA A 26 1.41 -33.30 12.15
C ALA A 26 2.10 -34.12 13.25
N ASN A 27 3.39 -33.87 13.46
CA ASN A 27 4.20 -34.62 14.42
C ASN A 27 4.29 -33.96 15.81
N ARG A 28 3.81 -32.72 15.96
CA ARG A 28 3.88 -31.93 17.21
C ARG A 28 5.30 -31.71 17.75
N VAL A 29 6.24 -31.49 16.86
CA VAL A 29 7.68 -31.33 17.14
C VAL A 29 8.22 -30.07 16.48
N CYS A 30 9.33 -29.57 16.98
CA CYS A 30 10.05 -28.42 16.44
C CYS A 30 11.37 -28.84 15.80
N LEU A 31 11.79 -28.09 14.79
CA LEU A 31 13.10 -28.24 14.18
C LEU A 31 14.20 -27.88 15.18
N GLY A 32 15.28 -28.65 15.18
CA GLY A 32 16.45 -28.43 16.00
C GLY A 32 17.73 -28.79 15.27
N ALA A 33 18.74 -27.92 15.39
CA ALA A 33 20.05 -28.11 14.82
C ALA A 33 21.13 -27.94 15.91
N SER A 34 21.67 -29.06 16.38
CA SER A 34 22.75 -29.05 17.37
C SER A 34 24.14 -29.09 16.75
N ILE A 35 24.28 -29.72 15.58
CA ILE A 35 25.50 -29.80 14.77
C ILE A 35 25.13 -29.61 13.29
N ALA A 36 26.08 -29.18 12.47
CA ALA A 36 25.80 -28.77 11.08
C ALA A 36 25.22 -29.90 10.20
N GLN A 37 25.71 -31.12 10.37
CA GLN A 37 25.32 -32.30 9.58
C GLN A 37 24.00 -32.93 10.05
N SER A 38 23.40 -32.44 11.13
CA SER A 38 22.27 -33.08 11.77
C SER A 38 21.20 -32.08 12.16
N VAL A 39 20.23 -31.88 11.27
CA VAL A 39 19.03 -31.08 11.50
C VAL A 39 17.86 -32.03 11.67
N ARG A 40 17.31 -32.10 12.88
CA ARG A 40 16.31 -33.10 13.29
C ARG A 40 15.10 -32.43 13.92
N THR A 41 14.07 -33.21 14.19
CA THR A 41 12.94 -32.76 15.01
C THR A 41 13.12 -33.14 16.47
N ALA A 42 12.61 -32.33 17.39
CA ALA A 42 12.60 -32.59 18.82
C ALA A 42 11.40 -31.89 19.49
N THR A 43 11.13 -32.22 20.76
CA THR A 43 10.12 -31.52 21.57
C THR A 43 10.40 -30.02 21.60
N CYS A 44 9.37 -29.21 21.34
CA CYS A 44 9.50 -27.75 21.28
C CYS A 44 9.87 -27.14 22.63
N ASN A 45 10.91 -26.31 22.64
CA ASN A 45 11.36 -25.55 23.80
C ASN A 45 11.89 -24.19 23.35
N GLN A 46 11.18 -23.11 23.71
CA GLN A 46 11.51 -21.73 23.31
C GLN A 46 12.86 -21.25 23.86
N ASP A 47 13.32 -21.79 24.98
CA ASP A 47 14.61 -21.43 25.59
C ASP A 47 15.79 -22.15 24.92
N ASN A 48 15.52 -23.16 24.08
CA ASN A 48 16.57 -23.93 23.41
C ASN A 48 17.07 -23.21 22.16
N GLU A 49 18.24 -22.59 22.26
CA GLU A 49 18.95 -21.94 21.14
C GLU A 49 19.10 -22.82 19.90
N SER A 50 19.20 -24.14 20.06
CA SER A 50 19.34 -25.08 18.93
C SER A 50 18.08 -25.16 18.06
N GLN A 51 16.93 -24.72 18.57
CA GLN A 51 15.65 -24.70 17.86
C GLN A 51 15.30 -23.32 17.30
N LYS A 52 16.15 -22.32 17.54
CA LYS A 52 15.94 -20.95 17.08
C LYS A 52 16.46 -20.77 15.66
N PHE A 53 15.58 -20.30 14.78
CA PHE A 53 15.86 -19.96 13.39
C PHE A 53 15.39 -18.55 13.08
N ARG A 54 15.92 -17.98 12.01
CA ARG A 54 15.48 -16.69 11.48
C ARG A 54 15.69 -16.64 9.97
N TRP A 55 14.90 -15.79 9.29
CA TRP A 55 15.21 -15.40 7.93
C TRP A 55 16.36 -14.38 7.92
N ILE A 56 17.27 -14.53 6.97
CA ILE A 56 18.38 -13.58 6.72
C ILE A 56 18.31 -12.95 5.33
N THR A 57 17.48 -13.52 4.46
CA THR A 57 16.98 -12.94 3.22
C THR A 57 15.52 -13.35 3.06
N ASP A 58 14.84 -12.86 2.02
CA ASP A 58 13.50 -13.31 1.62
C ASP A 58 13.43 -14.81 1.27
N HIS A 59 14.58 -15.51 1.19
CA HIS A 59 14.65 -16.89 0.75
C HIS A 59 15.68 -17.75 1.53
N GLN A 60 16.43 -17.23 2.52
CA GLN A 60 17.40 -18.01 3.29
C GLN A 60 17.03 -18.08 4.79
N LEU A 61 17.02 -19.30 5.31
CA LEU A 61 16.80 -19.59 6.74
C LEU A 61 18.12 -19.96 7.42
N MET A 62 18.42 -19.31 8.55
CA MET A 62 19.63 -19.52 9.32
C MET A 62 19.31 -20.11 10.70
N SER A 63 20.15 -21.05 11.16
CA SER A 63 20.18 -21.48 12.57
C SER A 63 20.89 -20.44 13.42
N VAL A 64 20.21 -19.92 14.45
CA VAL A 64 20.76 -18.90 15.37
C VAL A 64 21.95 -19.46 16.17
N LYS A 65 21.84 -20.69 16.68
CA LYS A 65 22.93 -21.35 17.42
C LYS A 65 24.18 -21.55 16.58
N LEU A 66 24.03 -22.05 15.35
CA LEU A 66 25.17 -22.48 14.53
C LEU A 66 25.66 -21.43 13.54
N LYS A 67 24.89 -20.37 13.26
CA LYS A 67 25.23 -19.30 12.30
C LYS A 67 25.47 -19.84 10.88
N LEU A 68 24.70 -20.85 10.52
CA LEU A 68 24.74 -21.54 9.24
C LEU A 68 23.33 -21.58 8.65
N CYS A 69 23.25 -21.64 7.33
CA CYS A 69 22.01 -21.62 6.58
C CYS A 69 21.53 -23.02 6.22
N LEU A 70 20.22 -23.23 6.30
CA LEU A 70 19.59 -24.45 5.81
C LEU A 70 19.77 -24.53 4.30
N GLY A 71 20.22 -25.69 3.85
CA GLY A 71 20.40 -25.97 2.45
C GLY A 71 20.46 -27.45 2.16
N VAL A 72 20.60 -27.75 0.87
CA VAL A 72 20.66 -29.13 0.37
C VAL A 72 21.91 -29.34 -0.48
N PRO A 73 22.45 -30.56 -0.56
CA PRO A 73 23.57 -30.85 -1.44
C PRO A 73 23.14 -30.78 -2.92
N LEU A 74 21.90 -31.19 -3.21
CA LEU A 74 21.31 -31.35 -4.55
C LEU A 74 19.79 -31.12 -4.45
N LYS A 75 19.15 -30.63 -5.51
CA LYS A 75 17.68 -30.51 -5.58
C LYS A 75 17.05 -31.83 -6.05
N GLU A 76 17.14 -32.87 -5.23
CA GLU A 76 16.62 -34.22 -5.54
C GLU A 76 15.72 -34.74 -4.39
N ASP A 77 14.85 -35.71 -4.71
CA ASP A 77 14.02 -36.38 -3.71
C ASP A 77 14.89 -37.15 -2.71
N GLN A 78 14.49 -37.17 -1.42
CA GLN A 78 15.24 -37.72 -0.29
C GLN A 78 16.58 -37.04 0.02
N ALA A 79 16.91 -35.91 -0.60
CA ALA A 79 18.12 -35.17 -0.26
C ALA A 79 18.06 -34.68 1.20
N MET A 80 19.11 -34.97 1.97
CA MET A 80 19.21 -34.53 3.36
C MET A 80 19.37 -33.01 3.46
N ILE A 81 18.55 -32.39 4.28
CA ILE A 81 18.62 -30.96 4.56
C ILE A 81 19.54 -30.77 5.76
N THR A 82 20.64 -30.04 5.55
CA THR A 82 21.65 -29.78 6.58
C THR A 82 22.05 -28.31 6.58
N LEU A 83 23.05 -27.94 7.39
CA LEU A 83 23.49 -26.56 7.53
C LEU A 83 24.82 -26.31 6.80
N TYR A 84 24.83 -25.25 5.99
CA TYR A 84 25.96 -24.82 5.18
C TYR A 84 26.35 -23.38 5.51
N PRO A 85 27.59 -22.94 5.21
CA PRO A 85 27.93 -21.53 5.23
C PRO A 85 26.94 -20.73 4.38
N CYS A 86 26.37 -19.67 4.96
CA CYS A 86 25.38 -18.84 4.28
C CYS A 86 25.99 -18.19 3.05
N ASN A 87 25.40 -18.46 1.89
CA ASN A 87 25.85 -17.91 0.61
C ASN A 87 24.65 -17.39 -0.18
N LEU A 88 24.55 -16.07 -0.32
CA LEU A 88 23.48 -15.38 -1.03
C LEU A 88 23.31 -15.85 -2.49
N LYS A 89 24.37 -16.35 -3.12
CA LYS A 89 24.36 -16.81 -4.52
C LYS A 89 24.04 -18.30 -4.67
N SER A 90 23.83 -19.02 -3.57
CA SER A 90 23.59 -20.47 -3.61
C SER A 90 22.10 -20.77 -3.70
N GLU A 91 21.63 -21.16 -4.89
CA GLU A 91 20.23 -21.58 -5.10
C GLU A 91 19.83 -22.82 -4.29
N LEU A 92 20.82 -23.56 -3.78
CA LEU A 92 20.61 -24.72 -2.90
C LEU A 92 20.23 -24.35 -1.47
N GLN A 93 20.23 -23.06 -1.15
CA GLN A 93 19.83 -22.49 0.15
C GLN A 93 18.58 -21.61 0.02
N TRP A 94 17.97 -21.56 -1.15
CA TRP A 94 16.82 -20.70 -1.43
C TRP A 94 15.53 -21.48 -1.18
N TRP A 95 14.75 -21.03 -0.21
CA TRP A 95 13.47 -21.58 0.19
C TRP A 95 12.35 -20.64 -0.20
N GLU A 96 11.17 -21.20 -0.48
CA GLU A 96 9.95 -20.46 -0.73
C GLU A 96 8.78 -21.14 -0.02
N CYS A 97 7.77 -20.35 0.39
CA CYS A 97 6.53 -20.93 0.87
C CYS A 97 5.53 -21.08 -0.27
N ARG A 98 4.85 -22.21 -0.28
CA ARG A 98 3.71 -22.50 -1.14
C ARG A 98 2.50 -22.79 -0.28
N ASN A 99 1.35 -22.17 -0.59
CA ASN A 99 0.12 -22.29 0.20
C ASN A 99 0.37 -22.05 1.71
N GLU A 100 1.13 -20.98 2.00
CA GLU A 100 1.53 -20.46 3.32
C GLU A 100 2.44 -21.36 4.18
N SER A 101 2.13 -22.65 4.31
CA SER A 101 2.72 -23.58 5.28
C SER A 101 3.64 -24.64 4.69
N LEU A 102 3.69 -24.76 3.36
CA LEU A 102 4.60 -25.70 2.70
C LEU A 102 5.89 -24.97 2.39
N LEU A 103 6.95 -25.32 3.11
CA LEU A 103 8.29 -24.83 2.79
C LEU A 103 8.87 -25.73 1.69
N ALA A 104 9.24 -25.14 0.55
CA ALA A 104 9.82 -25.83 -0.60
C ALA A 104 11.17 -25.22 -0.99
N ILE A 105 12.02 -25.99 -1.66
CA ILE A 105 13.23 -25.43 -2.28
C ILE A 105 12.81 -24.64 -3.53
N ARG A 106 13.35 -23.43 -3.68
CA ARG A 106 12.94 -22.49 -4.72
C ARG A 106 13.17 -23.09 -6.12
N GLY A 107 12.10 -23.04 -6.94
CA GLY A 107 12.11 -23.48 -8.34
C GLY A 107 11.83 -24.97 -8.57
N GLU A 108 11.59 -25.78 -7.53
CA GLU A 108 11.32 -27.22 -7.68
C GLU A 108 10.16 -27.69 -6.78
N ASP A 109 9.43 -28.73 -7.18
CA ASP A 109 8.33 -29.35 -6.39
C ASP A 109 8.88 -30.31 -5.31
N LEU A 110 9.83 -29.83 -4.51
CA LEU A 110 10.48 -30.59 -3.44
C LEU A 110 10.29 -29.89 -2.10
N PHE A 111 9.61 -30.57 -1.18
CA PHE A 111 9.11 -29.99 0.06
C PHE A 111 9.96 -30.38 1.27
N PHE A 112 10.17 -29.41 2.17
CA PHE A 112 10.82 -29.63 3.46
C PHE A 112 9.97 -30.58 4.30
N SER A 113 10.55 -31.71 4.71
CA SER A 113 9.85 -32.78 5.40
C SER A 113 10.59 -33.25 6.64
N PRO A 114 9.88 -33.67 7.69
CA PRO A 114 10.50 -34.47 8.75
C PRO A 114 10.98 -35.80 8.16
N GLY A 115 12.02 -36.38 8.77
CA GLY A 115 12.44 -37.74 8.45
C GLY A 115 11.37 -38.78 8.81
N ASP A 116 11.61 -40.03 8.45
CA ASP A 116 10.63 -41.09 8.63
C ASP A 116 10.52 -41.51 10.11
N GLU A 117 11.65 -41.49 10.83
CA GLU A 117 11.73 -41.69 12.29
C GLU A 117 12.01 -40.38 13.05
N GLU A 118 11.69 -40.34 14.35
CA GLU A 118 11.79 -39.14 15.20
C GLU A 118 13.23 -38.57 15.31
N HIS A 119 14.24 -39.40 15.03
CA HIS A 119 15.67 -39.06 15.10
C HIS A 119 16.32 -38.87 13.72
N ASP A 120 15.55 -39.03 12.64
CA ASP A 120 16.07 -38.84 11.30
C ASP A 120 16.29 -37.36 10.99
N ASN A 121 17.21 -37.11 10.06
CA ASN A 121 17.36 -35.78 9.52
C ASN A 121 16.11 -35.38 8.74
N VAL A 122 15.86 -34.07 8.69
CA VAL A 122 14.91 -33.51 7.74
C VAL A 122 15.41 -33.71 6.30
N VAL A 123 14.47 -33.95 5.38
CA VAL A 123 14.76 -34.31 3.99
C VAL A 123 13.86 -33.54 3.04
N LEU A 124 14.31 -33.37 1.80
CA LEU A 124 13.42 -33.03 0.70
C LEU A 124 12.58 -34.24 0.34
N LYS A 125 11.26 -34.06 0.23
CA LYS A 125 10.37 -35.09 -0.33
C LYS A 125 9.60 -34.56 -1.52
N LYS A 126 9.45 -35.43 -2.51
CA LYS A 126 8.51 -35.27 -3.61
C LYS A 126 7.09 -35.64 -3.18
N GLY A 127 6.13 -34.80 -3.55
CA GLY A 127 4.71 -35.01 -3.25
C GLY A 127 4.25 -34.40 -1.93
N LEU A 128 2.98 -33.98 -1.92
CA LEU A 128 2.38 -33.28 -0.80
C LEU A 128 1.86 -34.25 0.26
N SER A 129 2.18 -33.99 1.52
CA SER A 129 1.65 -34.69 2.69
C SER A 129 1.37 -33.70 3.82
N ALA A 130 0.53 -34.10 4.78
CA ALA A 130 0.29 -33.30 5.97
C ALA A 130 1.57 -33.04 6.79
N LYS A 131 2.61 -33.89 6.63
CA LYS A 131 3.92 -33.74 7.28
C LYS A 131 4.76 -32.61 6.69
N ASN A 132 4.43 -32.12 5.48
CA ASN A 132 5.13 -31.00 4.83
C ASN A 132 4.72 -29.63 5.35
N LYS A 133 3.71 -29.56 6.24
CA LYS A 133 3.19 -28.30 6.76
C LYS A 133 3.95 -27.86 8.00
N TRP A 134 4.62 -26.72 7.89
CA TRP A 134 5.38 -26.08 8.94
C TRP A 134 4.80 -24.71 9.26
N LYS A 135 4.90 -24.31 10.53
CA LYS A 135 4.44 -23.00 11.00
C LYS A 135 5.33 -22.50 12.13
N ILE A 136 5.10 -21.28 12.57
CA ILE A 136 5.79 -20.72 13.72
C ILE A 136 5.20 -21.31 15.02
N TYR A 137 6.06 -21.74 15.93
CA TYR A 137 5.63 -22.28 17.22
C TYR A 137 4.97 -21.19 18.09
N GLY A 138 3.83 -21.51 18.71
CA GLY A 138 3.11 -20.60 19.61
C GLY A 138 2.25 -19.53 18.90
N ASP A 139 2.38 -19.40 17.58
CA ASP A 139 1.66 -18.40 16.79
C ASP A 139 0.57 -19.04 15.90
N LEU A 140 -0.44 -18.25 15.55
CA LEU A 140 -1.41 -18.56 14.48
C LEU A 140 -0.78 -18.32 13.10
N ASP A 141 0.29 -17.53 13.08
CA ASP A 141 1.08 -17.17 11.91
C ASP A 141 1.76 -18.35 11.22
N VAL A 142 1.88 -18.23 9.89
CA VAL A 142 2.50 -19.21 9.01
C VAL A 142 3.98 -18.91 8.83
N LEU A 143 4.81 -19.89 8.46
CA LEU A 143 6.27 -19.75 8.45
C LEU A 143 6.78 -18.55 7.63
N CYS A 144 6.10 -18.21 6.54
CA CYS A 144 6.45 -17.08 5.68
C CYS A 144 5.67 -15.78 5.94
N SER A 145 4.79 -15.72 6.95
CA SER A 145 4.19 -14.43 7.34
C SER A 145 5.25 -13.51 7.97
N ARG A 146 6.24 -14.09 8.66
CA ARG A 146 7.42 -13.39 9.16
C ARG A 146 8.51 -13.41 8.08
N GLY A 147 8.39 -12.54 7.09
CA GLY A 147 9.42 -12.33 6.07
C GLY A 147 10.67 -11.66 6.63
N TYR A 148 11.76 -11.72 5.87
CA TYR A 148 12.95 -10.91 6.14
C TYR A 148 12.72 -9.46 5.75
N GLU A 149 13.06 -8.54 6.65
CA GLU A 149 13.13 -7.11 6.36
C GLU A 149 14.59 -6.67 6.42
N GLU A 150 15.07 -5.97 5.38
CA GLU A 150 16.43 -5.45 5.34
C GLU A 150 16.63 -4.34 6.36
N THR A 151 17.55 -4.49 7.31
CA THR A 151 17.89 -3.42 8.26
C THR A 151 18.85 -2.41 7.61
N PHE A 152 18.37 -1.20 7.28
CA PHE A 152 19.23 -0.15 6.71
C PHE A 152 20.11 0.50 7.77
N THR A 153 21.39 0.68 7.46
CA THR A 153 22.33 1.29 8.41
C THR A 153 22.25 2.81 8.40
N LEU A 154 22.66 3.42 9.50
CA LEU A 154 22.81 4.86 9.69
C LEU A 154 24.30 5.20 9.85
N LEU A 155 24.72 6.36 9.32
CA LEU A 155 26.12 6.81 9.34
C LEU A 155 27.08 5.71 8.83
N GLY A 156 28.27 5.58 9.43
CA GLY A 156 29.25 4.55 9.06
C GLY A 156 29.97 4.87 7.75
N ASN A 157 30.54 3.85 7.12
CA ASN A 157 31.29 3.98 5.87
C ASN A 157 30.65 3.23 4.69
N SER A 158 29.46 2.66 4.91
CA SER A 158 28.73 1.87 3.90
C SER A 158 27.53 2.61 3.30
N PHE A 159 27.45 3.93 3.47
CA PHE A 159 26.46 4.80 2.83
C PHE A 159 25.00 4.32 3.00
N GLY A 160 24.67 3.80 4.17
CA GLY A 160 23.33 3.31 4.51
C GLY A 160 22.97 1.94 3.92
N ALA A 161 23.94 1.19 3.37
CA ALA A 161 23.71 -0.18 2.90
C ALA A 161 23.10 -1.07 4.01
N PRO A 162 22.25 -2.04 3.64
CA PRO A 162 21.60 -2.90 4.63
C PRO A 162 22.60 -3.82 5.33
N CYS A 163 22.27 -4.22 6.55
CA CYS A 163 23.03 -5.20 7.30
C CYS A 163 23.08 -6.55 6.56
N VAL A 164 24.22 -7.23 6.63
CA VAL A 164 24.37 -8.61 6.16
C VAL A 164 24.49 -9.52 7.37
N PHE A 165 23.55 -10.46 7.51
CA PHE A 165 23.59 -11.47 8.57
C PHE A 165 23.74 -12.89 7.99
N PRO A 166 24.56 -13.76 8.60
CA PRO A 166 25.51 -13.44 9.66
C PRO A 166 26.75 -12.72 9.09
N PHE A 167 27.47 -11.97 9.92
CA PHE A 167 28.76 -11.36 9.56
C PHE A 167 29.87 -11.72 10.53
N MET A 168 31.12 -11.75 10.04
CA MET A 168 32.31 -12.06 10.84
C MET A 168 33.00 -10.80 11.34
N TYR A 169 33.23 -10.71 12.66
CA TYR A 169 34.07 -9.70 13.30
C TYR A 169 34.97 -10.34 14.36
N LYS A 170 36.27 -10.08 14.31
CA LYS A 170 37.30 -10.69 15.15
C LYS A 170 37.18 -12.22 15.20
N ARG A 171 36.95 -12.84 14.03
CA ARG A 171 36.74 -14.30 13.87
C ARG A 171 35.53 -14.86 14.65
N GLN A 172 34.57 -14.00 15.02
CA GLN A 172 33.31 -14.38 15.64
C GLN A 172 32.16 -14.00 14.71
N TRP A 173 31.18 -14.89 14.58
CA TRP A 173 29.98 -14.66 13.76
C TRP A 173 28.88 -14.00 14.58
N PHE A 174 28.37 -12.89 14.08
CA PHE A 174 27.25 -12.15 14.64
C PHE A 174 26.02 -12.33 13.76
N VAL A 175 24.86 -12.50 14.39
CA VAL A 175 23.56 -12.75 13.73
C VAL A 175 22.60 -11.58 13.87
N GLU A 176 23.00 -10.57 14.62
CA GLU A 176 22.25 -9.37 14.98
C GLU A 176 23.22 -8.21 15.12
N CYS A 177 22.67 -7.00 15.23
CA CYS A 177 23.44 -5.81 15.56
C CYS A 177 24.14 -5.97 16.91
N THR A 178 25.39 -5.53 17.00
CA THR A 178 26.25 -5.75 18.16
C THR A 178 26.89 -4.45 18.64
N ALA A 179 27.16 -4.34 19.93
CA ALA A 179 28.01 -3.30 20.49
C ALA A 179 29.48 -3.74 20.61
N ALA A 180 29.81 -4.96 20.14
CA ALA A 180 31.15 -5.52 20.25
C ALA A 180 32.20 -4.59 19.63
N GLY A 181 33.32 -4.41 20.33
CA GLY A 181 34.39 -3.53 19.89
C GLY A 181 34.16 -2.03 20.15
N ARG A 182 33.03 -1.66 20.77
CA ARG A 182 32.73 -0.27 21.14
C ARG A 182 32.46 -0.12 22.64
N THR A 183 32.80 1.04 23.19
CA THR A 183 32.56 1.39 24.61
C THR A 183 31.39 2.35 24.79
N ASP A 184 30.94 3.00 23.72
CA ASP A 184 29.77 3.88 23.72
C ASP A 184 28.44 3.12 23.65
N GLY A 185 28.50 1.80 23.48
CA GLY A 185 27.35 0.90 23.40
C GLY A 185 26.47 1.10 22.16
N TRP A 186 26.94 1.77 21.11
CA TRP A 186 26.18 1.89 19.85
C TRP A 186 26.13 0.53 19.15
N LEU A 187 24.93 0.13 18.74
CA LEU A 187 24.73 -1.09 17.98
C LEU A 187 25.11 -0.86 16.52
N TRP A 188 25.91 -1.76 15.96
CA TRP A 188 26.35 -1.71 14.58
C TRP A 188 26.26 -3.10 13.94
N CYS A 189 26.24 -3.12 12.61
CA CYS A 189 26.31 -4.34 11.81
C CYS A 189 27.28 -4.14 10.65
N ALA A 190 27.82 -5.24 10.13
CA ALA A 190 28.53 -5.20 8.87
C ALA A 190 27.54 -5.19 7.70
N THR A 191 27.96 -4.59 6.59
CA THR A 191 27.21 -4.58 5.33
C THR A 191 27.79 -5.56 4.31
N THR A 192 28.76 -6.37 4.75
CA THR A 192 29.32 -7.53 4.04
C THR A 192 29.47 -8.70 5.01
N ALA A 193 29.63 -9.92 4.49
CA ALA A 193 29.72 -11.13 5.31
C ALA A 193 31.04 -11.22 6.11
N ASP A 194 32.13 -10.63 5.63
CA ASP A 194 33.44 -10.64 6.29
C ASP A 194 33.93 -9.22 6.57
N TYR A 195 33.53 -8.68 7.72
CA TYR A 195 33.96 -7.35 8.13
C TYR A 195 35.46 -7.29 8.46
N ASP A 196 36.06 -8.40 8.92
CA ASP A 196 37.50 -8.41 9.23
C ASP A 196 38.34 -8.11 7.97
N THR A 197 37.83 -8.49 6.79
CA THR A 197 38.42 -8.19 5.49
C THR A 197 37.94 -6.85 4.92
N ASP A 198 36.63 -6.66 4.78
CA ASP A 198 36.07 -5.55 4.00
C ASP A 198 35.98 -4.23 4.78
N GLN A 199 35.87 -4.31 6.11
CA GLN A 199 35.71 -3.19 7.03
C GLN A 199 34.54 -2.26 6.69
N GLN A 200 33.49 -2.81 6.10
CA GLN A 200 32.26 -2.11 5.72
C GLN A 200 31.19 -2.27 6.80
N TYR A 201 30.75 -1.16 7.39
CA TYR A 201 29.74 -1.16 8.45
C TYR A 201 28.88 0.10 8.47
N GLY A 202 27.79 0.00 9.24
CA GLY A 202 27.06 1.15 9.72
C GLY A 202 26.30 0.85 11.01
N PHE A 203 25.66 1.87 11.57
CA PHE A 203 24.96 1.75 12.84
C PHE A 203 23.53 1.29 12.63
N CYS A 204 23.07 0.40 13.49
CA CYS A 204 21.69 -0.06 13.42
C CYS A 204 20.74 0.98 14.01
N PRO A 205 19.57 1.20 13.40
CA PRO A 205 18.53 2.06 13.97
C PRO A 205 18.08 1.48 15.32
N SER A 206 18.44 2.14 16.43
CA SER A 206 18.08 1.74 17.79
C SER A 206 17.08 2.70 18.40
N ARG A 207 16.09 2.16 19.12
CA ARG A 207 15.07 2.94 19.83
C ARG A 207 15.58 3.64 21.09
N ASP A 208 16.68 3.14 21.66
CA ASP A 208 17.14 3.54 23.00
C ASP A 208 18.16 4.68 22.99
N LYS A 209 18.61 5.13 21.82
CA LYS A 209 19.60 6.21 21.67
C LYS A 209 19.11 7.30 20.71
N ASP A 210 18.46 8.29 21.29
CA ASP A 210 17.87 9.47 20.64
C ASP A 210 18.88 10.46 20.00
N SER A 211 20.17 10.14 19.94
CA SER A 211 21.21 11.10 19.53
C SER A 211 21.31 11.37 18.02
N THR A 212 20.63 10.60 17.17
CA THR A 212 20.62 10.83 15.71
C THR A 212 19.46 11.73 15.26
N TRP A 213 18.55 12.07 16.18
CA TRP A 213 17.38 12.90 15.90
C TRP A 213 17.58 14.31 16.43
N THR A 214 17.24 15.29 15.60
CA THR A 214 17.15 16.71 16.00
C THR A 214 15.69 17.06 16.23
N THR A 215 15.38 17.69 17.36
CA THR A 215 14.01 18.04 17.73
C THR A 215 13.77 19.54 17.53
N ASP A 216 12.71 19.87 16.79
CA ASP A 216 12.17 21.23 16.81
C ASP A 216 11.37 21.42 18.11
N LEU A 217 11.93 22.18 19.04
CA LEU A 217 11.33 22.44 20.35
C LEU A 217 9.99 23.17 20.29
N SER A 218 9.68 23.86 19.19
CA SER A 218 8.43 24.60 19.04
C SER A 218 7.25 23.70 18.65
N THR A 219 7.51 22.66 17.87
CA THR A 219 6.49 21.72 17.36
C THR A 219 6.58 20.33 17.98
N ASN A 220 7.66 20.04 18.72
CA ASN A 220 8.01 18.73 19.26
C ASN A 220 8.10 17.63 18.18
N VAL A 221 8.48 18.03 16.95
CA VAL A 221 8.70 17.14 15.81
C VAL A 221 10.19 16.78 15.74
N HIS A 222 10.47 15.51 15.46
CA HIS A 222 11.84 14.99 15.40
C HIS A 222 12.22 14.72 13.95
N TYR A 223 13.43 15.13 13.57
CA TYR A 223 13.99 14.96 12.23
C TYR A 223 15.33 14.23 12.29
N GLN A 224 15.57 13.30 11.36
CA GLN A 224 16.85 12.62 11.21
C GLN A 224 17.40 12.91 9.81
N MET A 225 18.59 13.51 9.76
CA MET A 225 19.25 13.90 8.52
C MET A 225 20.31 12.86 8.15
N ASN A 226 20.08 12.09 7.10
CA ASN A 226 20.98 11.02 6.66
C ASN A 226 21.76 11.46 5.41
N PHE A 227 22.64 12.45 5.57
CA PHE A 227 23.44 13.05 4.48
C PHE A 227 24.40 12.04 3.82
N ASP A 228 25.06 11.22 4.63
CA ASP A 228 26.10 10.28 4.17
C ASP A 228 25.51 8.99 3.57
N SER A 229 24.19 8.89 3.41
CA SER A 229 23.54 7.72 2.83
C SER A 229 23.40 7.84 1.30
N ALA A 230 23.31 6.70 0.63
CA ALA A 230 23.11 6.62 -0.82
C ALA A 230 22.03 5.57 -1.14
N LEU A 231 20.78 5.90 -0.80
CA LEU A 231 19.62 5.03 -0.95
C LEU A 231 18.67 5.52 -2.04
N THR A 232 17.96 4.58 -2.67
CA THR A 232 16.81 4.91 -3.53
C THR A 232 15.66 5.47 -2.68
N TRP A 233 14.70 6.16 -3.30
CA TRP A 233 13.57 6.73 -2.57
C TRP A 233 12.81 5.66 -1.76
N HIS A 234 12.57 4.48 -2.35
CA HIS A 234 11.88 3.38 -1.68
C HIS A 234 12.69 2.79 -0.52
N GLN A 235 14.02 2.67 -0.66
CA GLN A 235 14.89 2.20 0.41
C GLN A 235 14.97 3.21 1.56
N ALA A 236 15.08 4.50 1.23
CA ALA A 236 15.07 5.59 2.20
C ALA A 236 13.75 5.59 3.01
N ARG A 237 12.61 5.37 2.34
CA ARG A 237 11.31 5.20 3.00
C ARG A 237 11.32 4.06 4.02
N LYS A 238 11.75 2.86 3.60
CA LYS A 238 11.85 1.69 4.48
C LYS A 238 12.73 1.97 5.71
N SER A 239 13.88 2.61 5.51
CA SER A 239 14.76 3.02 6.61
C SER A 239 14.07 3.95 7.63
N CYS A 240 13.22 4.88 7.18
CA CYS A 240 12.43 5.70 8.08
C CYS A 240 11.32 4.90 8.80
N GLN A 241 10.62 4.02 8.08
CA GLN A 241 9.56 3.18 8.64
C GLN A 241 10.06 2.24 9.75
N GLN A 242 11.24 1.65 9.58
CA GLN A 242 11.93 0.82 10.59
C GLN A 242 12.17 1.58 11.91
N GLN A 243 12.22 2.90 11.84
CA GLN A 243 12.41 3.79 12.99
C GLN A 243 11.09 4.35 13.56
N ASN A 244 9.94 3.84 13.10
CA ASN A 244 8.59 4.34 13.44
C ASN A 244 8.45 5.82 13.05
N ALA A 245 9.00 6.16 11.90
CA ALA A 245 8.96 7.45 11.26
C ALA A 245 8.51 7.28 9.81
N GLU A 246 8.44 8.37 9.06
CA GLU A 246 8.20 8.35 7.62
C GLU A 246 9.17 9.33 6.95
N LEU A 247 9.32 9.26 5.63
CA LEU A 247 10.03 10.30 4.89
C LEU A 247 9.44 11.68 5.18
N LEU A 248 10.31 12.68 5.14
CA LEU A 248 9.96 14.05 5.47
C LEU A 248 8.76 14.56 4.66
N SER A 249 7.71 14.97 5.36
CA SER A 249 6.64 15.80 4.82
C SER A 249 6.81 17.25 5.28
N ILE A 250 6.66 18.24 4.40
CA ILE A 250 6.74 19.66 4.75
C ILE A 250 5.35 20.29 4.60
N THR A 251 4.71 20.60 5.72
CA THR A 251 3.29 21.03 5.73
C THR A 251 3.09 22.53 5.95
N ASP A 252 4.14 23.25 6.36
CA ASP A 252 4.07 24.68 6.65
C ASP A 252 5.42 25.40 6.46
N ILE A 253 5.35 26.74 6.53
CA ILE A 253 6.47 27.64 6.26
C ILE A 253 7.51 27.60 7.37
N HIS A 254 7.10 27.39 8.64
CA HIS A 254 8.00 27.28 9.77
C HIS A 254 8.88 26.05 9.63
N GLU A 255 8.28 24.90 9.34
CA GLU A 255 8.99 23.65 9.06
C GLU A 255 10.00 23.81 7.91
N GLN A 256 9.60 24.42 6.79
CA GLN A 256 10.53 24.69 5.68
C GLN A 256 11.70 25.59 6.07
N THR A 257 11.46 26.58 6.94
CA THR A 257 12.51 27.51 7.39
C THR A 257 13.51 26.78 8.29
N TYR A 258 13.00 26.00 9.24
CA TYR A 258 13.81 25.19 10.14
C TYR A 258 14.68 24.17 9.37
N LEU A 259 14.10 23.47 8.39
CA LEU A 259 14.83 22.51 7.55
C LEU A 259 15.91 23.18 6.69
N LYS A 260 15.66 24.40 6.22
CA LYS A 260 16.65 25.18 5.46
C LYS A 260 17.86 25.51 6.32
N GLU A 261 17.65 25.88 7.59
CA GLU A 261 18.74 26.12 8.54
C GLU A 261 19.53 24.84 8.83
N LEU A 262 18.83 23.71 9.02
CA LEU A 262 19.48 22.41 9.27
C LEU A 262 20.28 21.85 8.09
N THR A 263 19.98 22.30 6.87
CA THR A 263 20.65 21.84 5.64
C THR A 263 21.64 22.85 5.08
N GLU A 264 21.82 23.99 5.76
CA GLU A 264 22.75 25.03 5.36
C GLU A 264 24.21 24.52 5.42
N GLY A 265 24.99 24.80 4.37
CA GLY A 265 26.38 24.34 4.27
C GLY A 265 26.56 22.90 3.76
N THR A 266 25.48 22.25 3.34
CA THR A 266 25.54 20.96 2.63
C THR A 266 25.21 21.16 1.14
N ASP A 267 25.82 20.36 0.26
CA ASP A 267 25.63 20.48 -1.20
C ASP A 267 24.83 19.29 -1.78
N SER A 268 24.52 18.28 -0.97
CA SER A 268 23.85 17.05 -1.43
C SER A 268 22.34 17.14 -1.31
N ALA A 269 21.64 16.85 -2.40
CA ALA A 269 20.18 16.74 -2.41
C ALA A 269 19.72 15.54 -1.57
N LEU A 270 18.58 15.70 -0.89
CA LEU A 270 18.05 14.70 0.03
C LEU A 270 16.63 14.28 -0.35
N TRP A 271 16.34 12.99 -0.30
CA TRP A 271 14.99 12.48 -0.48
C TRP A 271 14.03 13.00 0.60
N ILE A 272 12.86 13.42 0.15
CA ILE A 272 11.71 13.76 0.98
C ILE A 272 10.49 12.93 0.54
N GLY A 273 9.42 12.93 1.32
CA GLY A 273 8.26 12.07 1.11
C GLY A 273 7.33 12.46 -0.05
N LEU A 274 7.57 13.60 -0.71
CA LEU A 274 6.70 14.09 -1.79
C LEU A 274 6.93 13.25 -3.04
N ASN A 275 5.85 12.75 -3.63
CA ASN A 275 5.92 11.83 -4.75
C ASN A 275 4.65 11.91 -5.63
N ARG A 276 4.70 11.22 -6.77
CA ARG A 276 3.59 11.00 -7.70
C ARG A 276 3.57 9.53 -8.15
N LEU A 277 3.59 8.63 -7.16
CA LEU A 277 3.59 7.19 -7.39
C LEU A 277 2.21 6.67 -7.83
N ASP A 278 1.13 7.28 -7.34
CA ASP A 278 -0.21 7.17 -7.94
C ASP A 278 -0.22 7.93 -9.27
N LEU A 279 -0.25 7.17 -10.38
CA LEU A 279 -0.23 7.72 -11.73
C LEU A 279 -1.54 8.40 -12.14
N SER A 280 -2.61 8.26 -11.34
CA SER A 280 -3.93 8.83 -11.57
C SER A 280 -4.15 10.15 -10.82
N SER A 281 -3.33 10.46 -9.81
CA SER A 281 -3.41 11.67 -9.00
C SER A 281 -2.23 12.63 -9.23
N GLY A 282 -2.32 13.80 -8.59
CA GLY A 282 -1.25 14.78 -8.48
C GLY A 282 -0.21 14.41 -7.42
N TRP A 283 0.57 15.40 -7.02
CA TRP A 283 1.60 15.25 -5.99
C TRP A 283 1.00 15.03 -4.59
N GLU A 284 1.58 14.10 -3.83
CA GLU A 284 1.16 13.79 -2.47
C GLU A 284 2.34 13.44 -1.57
N TRP A 285 2.20 13.70 -0.27
CA TRP A 285 3.16 13.23 0.72
C TRP A 285 2.85 11.81 1.11
N ILE A 286 3.88 10.97 1.07
CA ILE A 286 3.80 9.65 1.67
C ILE A 286 3.58 9.76 3.19
N GLY A 287 2.82 8.83 3.77
CA GLY A 287 2.42 8.89 5.19
C GLY A 287 1.20 9.77 5.49
N GLY A 288 0.49 10.26 4.46
CA GLY A 288 -0.84 10.88 4.60
C GLY A 288 -0.86 12.35 5.03
N SER A 289 0.30 13.02 5.10
CA SER A 289 0.34 14.48 5.31
C SER A 289 -0.29 15.23 4.13
N PRO A 290 -1.04 16.33 4.36
CA PRO A 290 -1.65 17.09 3.28
C PRO A 290 -0.61 17.86 2.45
N PHE A 291 -0.72 17.80 1.12
CA PHE A 291 0.08 18.60 0.20
C PHE A 291 -0.53 19.99 0.01
N GLN A 292 -0.45 20.80 1.07
CA GLN A 292 -1.05 22.15 1.14
C GLN A 292 -0.03 23.28 0.98
N TYR A 293 1.26 22.99 1.10
CA TYR A 293 2.34 23.96 1.00
C TYR A 293 3.25 23.60 -0.16
N LEU A 294 3.62 24.58 -0.98
CA LEU A 294 4.45 24.39 -2.17
C LEU A 294 5.72 25.22 -2.09
N ASN A 295 6.87 24.59 -2.35
CA ASN A 295 8.17 25.28 -2.41
C ASN A 295 9.08 24.75 -3.54
N TRP A 296 8.50 24.52 -4.72
CA TRP A 296 9.24 24.06 -5.89
C TRP A 296 10.36 25.02 -6.31
N ALA A 297 11.45 24.45 -6.82
CA ALA A 297 12.54 25.16 -7.46
C ALA A 297 12.12 25.66 -8.86
N PRO A 298 12.76 26.71 -9.41
CA PRO A 298 12.56 27.11 -10.79
C PRO A 298 12.77 25.93 -11.76
N GLY A 299 11.78 25.68 -12.62
CA GLY A 299 11.81 24.56 -13.58
C GLY A 299 11.30 23.22 -13.02
N SER A 300 10.90 23.18 -11.75
CA SER A 300 10.25 22.04 -11.12
C SER A 300 8.79 22.36 -10.74
N PRO A 301 7.87 21.39 -10.76
CA PRO A 301 8.09 20.02 -11.22
C PRO A 301 8.34 19.96 -12.74
N SER A 302 9.33 19.18 -13.17
CA SER A 302 9.65 18.96 -14.58
C SER A 302 8.65 17.97 -15.20
N PRO A 303 8.35 18.10 -16.51
CA PRO A 303 7.31 17.30 -17.18
C PRO A 303 7.76 15.87 -17.52
N GLU A 304 9.00 15.47 -17.16
CA GLU A 304 9.55 14.17 -17.51
C GLU A 304 8.82 13.04 -16.76
N PRO A 305 8.28 12.02 -17.47
CA PRO A 305 7.32 11.08 -16.90
C PRO A 305 7.89 10.18 -15.81
N GLY A 306 9.20 9.90 -15.84
CA GLY A 306 9.90 9.05 -14.85
C GLY A 306 10.37 9.80 -13.60
N LYS A 307 10.27 11.13 -13.56
CA LYS A 307 10.70 11.95 -12.42
C LYS A 307 9.54 12.16 -11.45
N ILE A 308 9.25 11.15 -10.65
CA ILE A 308 8.06 11.07 -9.78
C ILE A 308 8.37 11.06 -8.28
N CYS A 309 9.64 11.17 -7.88
CA CYS A 309 10.05 11.32 -6.50
C CYS A 309 10.73 12.69 -6.30
N VAL A 310 10.64 13.27 -5.11
CA VAL A 310 11.12 14.63 -4.87
C VAL A 310 12.28 14.67 -3.91
N VAL A 311 13.24 15.54 -4.23
CA VAL A 311 14.35 15.91 -3.37
C VAL A 311 14.19 17.32 -2.83
N LEU A 312 14.65 17.53 -1.60
CA LEU A 312 15.00 18.86 -1.09
C LEU A 312 16.46 19.12 -1.50
N ASN A 313 16.70 20.21 -2.22
CA ASN A 313 18.03 20.54 -2.72
C ASN A 313 18.60 21.78 -2.00
N PRO A 314 19.62 21.60 -1.13
CA PRO A 314 20.30 22.70 -0.45
C PRO A 314 20.91 23.75 -1.39
N GLU A 315 21.50 23.35 -2.52
CA GLU A 315 22.05 24.28 -3.53
C GLU A 315 20.97 25.18 -4.13
N ALA A 316 19.74 24.68 -4.22
CA ALA A 316 18.56 25.42 -4.64
C ALA A 316 17.90 26.20 -3.48
N LYS A 317 18.63 26.47 -2.38
CA LYS A 317 18.14 27.10 -1.15
C LYS A 317 17.03 26.29 -0.47
N ALA A 318 17.24 24.98 -0.35
CA ALA A 318 16.29 24.00 0.22
C ALA A 318 14.93 23.95 -0.51
N LYS A 319 14.90 24.32 -1.80
CA LYS A 319 13.72 24.18 -2.66
C LYS A 319 13.62 22.78 -3.25
N TRP A 320 12.43 22.44 -3.74
CA TRP A 320 12.10 21.08 -4.14
C TRP A 320 12.28 20.83 -5.64
N GLN A 321 12.78 19.66 -6.00
CA GLN A 321 12.94 19.22 -7.38
C GLN A 321 12.49 17.76 -7.52
N ASN A 322 11.87 17.39 -8.65
CA ASN A 322 11.45 16.02 -8.91
C ASN A 322 12.48 15.28 -9.78
N TRP A 323 12.89 14.09 -9.33
CA TRP A 323 13.98 13.28 -9.87
C TRP A 323 13.51 11.82 -10.03
N GLU A 324 14.31 10.96 -10.70
CA GLU A 324 13.98 9.54 -10.80
C GLU A 324 14.15 8.84 -9.44
N CYS A 325 13.16 8.05 -9.02
CA CYS A 325 13.14 7.41 -7.69
C CYS A 325 14.30 6.42 -7.43
N ASN A 326 14.98 5.97 -8.48
CA ASN A 326 16.09 5.02 -8.41
C ASN A 326 17.46 5.69 -8.21
N GLN A 327 17.53 7.02 -8.20
CA GLN A 327 18.76 7.74 -7.83
C GLN A 327 19.12 7.42 -6.37
N LYS A 328 20.41 7.30 -6.09
CA LYS A 328 20.93 6.99 -4.76
C LYS A 328 21.39 8.26 -4.08
N LEU A 329 20.64 8.71 -3.06
CA LEU A 329 20.86 9.97 -2.37
C LEU A 329 20.74 9.80 -0.85
N GLY A 330 21.13 10.83 -0.11
CA GLY A 330 20.75 10.98 1.29
C GLY A 330 19.25 11.21 1.45
N TYR A 331 18.74 11.17 2.67
CA TYR A 331 17.31 11.28 2.92
C TYR A 331 17.01 11.86 4.30
N ILE A 332 15.77 12.32 4.48
CA ILE A 332 15.31 12.89 5.75
C ILE A 332 14.12 12.10 6.26
N CYS A 333 14.22 11.60 7.50
CA CYS A 333 13.10 11.01 8.21
C CYS A 333 12.45 12.03 9.15
N LYS A 334 11.13 11.95 9.30
CA LYS A 334 10.31 12.75 10.20
C LYS A 334 9.50 11.84 11.10
N LYS A 335 9.59 12.08 12.41
CA LYS A 335 8.81 11.37 13.42
C LYS A 335 7.90 12.34 14.16
N ARG A 336 6.61 12.01 14.18
CA ARG A 336 5.56 12.73 14.92
C ARG A 336 4.98 11.78 15.97
N ASN A 337 4.77 12.27 17.18
CA ASN A 337 3.94 11.57 18.17
C ASN A 337 2.49 11.76 17.78
N PHE A 338 1.91 10.80 17.06
CA PHE A 338 0.49 10.83 16.75
C PHE A 338 -0.31 10.63 18.03
N THR A 339 -1.14 11.63 18.37
CA THR A 339 -2.27 11.42 19.28
C THR A 339 -3.42 10.91 18.44
N LEU A 340 -3.88 9.69 18.71
CA LEU A 340 -5.10 9.17 18.12
C LEU A 340 -6.24 10.07 18.58
N VAL A 341 -6.80 10.85 17.64
CA VAL A 341 -8.05 11.57 17.91
C VAL A 341 -9.14 10.52 17.99
N PRO A 342 -9.93 10.44 19.08
CA PRO A 342 -11.02 9.49 19.16
C PRO A 342 -12.00 9.73 18.01
N SER A 343 -12.35 8.67 17.28
CA SER A 343 -13.51 8.66 16.40
C SER A 343 -14.75 8.95 17.26
N GLY A 344 -15.30 10.15 17.11
CA GLY A 344 -16.57 10.49 17.76
C GLY A 344 -17.69 9.63 17.18
N ASP A 345 -18.54 9.10 18.06
CA ASP A 345 -19.81 8.49 17.65
C ASP A 345 -20.75 9.64 17.24
N PHE A 346 -20.86 9.88 15.93
CA PHE A 346 -21.71 10.95 15.41
C PHE A 346 -23.13 10.42 15.24
N GLY A 347 -24.02 10.88 16.11
CA GLY A 347 -25.46 10.60 16.01
C GLY A 347 -26.09 11.15 14.72
N PRO A 348 -27.31 10.71 14.37
CA PRO A 348 -27.98 11.12 13.14
C PRO A 348 -28.25 12.63 13.12
N VAL A 349 -27.93 13.25 11.97
CA VAL A 349 -28.06 14.69 11.75
C VAL A 349 -29.19 15.00 10.76
N THR A 350 -29.97 16.04 11.06
CA THR A 350 -31.04 16.52 10.17
C THR A 350 -30.59 17.73 9.36
N CYS A 351 -30.82 17.68 8.05
CA CYS A 351 -30.48 18.74 7.10
C CYS A 351 -31.72 19.44 6.54
N PRO A 352 -31.61 20.73 6.14
CA PRO A 352 -32.68 21.42 5.44
C PRO A 352 -32.99 20.80 4.07
N ASP A 353 -34.16 21.13 3.51
CA ASP A 353 -34.58 20.59 2.22
C ASP A 353 -33.55 20.86 1.10
N GLY A 354 -33.24 19.82 0.33
CA GLY A 354 -32.25 19.86 -0.74
C GLY A 354 -30.80 19.84 -0.29
N TRP A 355 -30.52 19.66 1.01
CA TRP A 355 -29.19 19.38 1.54
C TRP A 355 -29.05 17.89 1.88
N VAL A 356 -27.87 17.33 1.61
CA VAL A 356 -27.57 15.92 1.83
C VAL A 356 -26.75 15.78 3.13
N PRO A 357 -27.19 14.99 4.11
CA PRO A 357 -26.43 14.75 5.34
C PRO A 357 -25.24 13.82 5.09
N TYR A 358 -24.12 14.10 5.76
CA TYR A 358 -23.01 13.17 5.92
C TYR A 358 -22.30 13.44 7.24
N VAL A 359 -22.19 12.39 8.07
CA VAL A 359 -21.67 12.47 9.44
C VAL A 359 -22.40 13.58 10.22
N ASP A 360 -21.73 14.68 10.55
CA ASP A 360 -22.26 15.80 11.33
C ASP A 360 -22.57 17.06 10.49
N HIS A 361 -22.45 16.96 9.17
CA HIS A 361 -22.59 18.07 8.24
C HIS A 361 -23.67 17.84 7.17
N CYS A 362 -24.09 18.93 6.55
CA CYS A 362 -25.01 18.98 5.43
C CYS A 362 -24.31 19.61 4.23
N TYR A 363 -24.49 19.03 3.05
CA TYR A 363 -23.83 19.44 1.81
C TYR A 363 -24.84 19.73 0.71
N LYS A 364 -24.49 20.66 -0.19
CA LYS A 364 -25.32 20.96 -1.35
C LYS A 364 -24.48 21.43 -2.53
N ILE A 365 -24.75 20.88 -3.71
CA ILE A 365 -24.17 21.33 -4.98
C ILE A 365 -25.07 22.41 -5.59
N PHE A 366 -24.43 23.50 -5.97
CA PHE A 366 -25.01 24.61 -6.71
C PHE A 366 -24.36 24.64 -8.10
N ARG A 367 -25.18 24.49 -9.15
CA ARG A 367 -24.70 24.47 -10.55
C ARG A 367 -24.80 25.81 -11.27
N ASP A 368 -25.26 26.85 -10.57
CA ASP A 368 -25.16 28.22 -11.04
C ASP A 368 -23.69 28.66 -11.08
N SER A 369 -23.29 29.19 -12.23
CA SER A 369 -21.87 29.45 -12.52
C SER A 369 -21.44 30.79 -11.94
N LYS A 370 -20.55 30.76 -10.94
CA LYS A 370 -20.02 31.94 -10.22
C LYS A 370 -18.49 31.88 -10.12
N GLY A 371 -17.87 33.06 -9.97
CA GLY A 371 -16.48 33.15 -9.49
C GLY A 371 -16.40 32.70 -8.03
N TRP A 372 -15.21 32.33 -7.57
CA TRP A 372 -15.02 31.72 -6.25
C TRP A 372 -15.54 32.59 -5.09
N GLU A 373 -15.20 33.88 -5.08
CA GLU A 373 -15.66 34.83 -4.04
C GLU A 373 -17.19 35.02 -4.02
N ALA A 374 -17.79 35.06 -5.21
CA ALA A 374 -19.23 35.16 -5.35
C ALA A 374 -19.93 33.87 -4.91
N ALA A 375 -19.29 32.71 -5.12
CA ALA A 375 -19.76 31.41 -4.64
C ALA A 375 -19.67 31.31 -3.11
N LEU A 376 -18.56 31.75 -2.51
CA LEU A 376 -18.39 31.84 -1.06
C LEU A 376 -19.48 32.69 -0.42
N THR A 377 -19.70 33.89 -0.95
CA THR A 377 -20.77 34.78 -0.50
C THR A 377 -22.15 34.12 -0.65
N SER A 378 -22.35 33.31 -1.70
CA SER A 378 -23.59 32.55 -1.92
C SER A 378 -23.80 31.51 -0.81
N CYS A 379 -22.78 30.72 -0.48
CA CYS A 379 -22.85 29.77 0.62
C CYS A 379 -23.10 30.46 1.97
N GLN A 380 -22.45 31.60 2.23
CA GLN A 380 -22.64 32.36 3.46
C GLN A 380 -24.07 32.87 3.64
N LYS A 381 -24.73 33.29 2.55
CA LYS A 381 -26.15 33.67 2.57
C LYS A 381 -27.09 32.51 2.96
N GLU A 382 -26.69 31.28 2.66
CA GLU A 382 -27.39 30.04 3.05
C GLU A 382 -27.02 29.55 4.47
N GLY A 383 -26.28 30.35 5.25
CA GLY A 383 -25.80 29.98 6.59
C GLY A 383 -24.77 28.84 6.55
N SER A 384 -23.97 28.79 5.47
CA SER A 384 -22.98 27.74 5.19
C SER A 384 -21.66 28.37 4.73
N HIS A 385 -20.65 27.55 4.42
CA HIS A 385 -19.41 27.98 3.75
C HIS A 385 -19.15 27.11 2.52
N LEU A 386 -18.19 27.50 1.68
CA LEU A 386 -17.68 26.58 0.65
C LEU A 386 -17.12 25.34 1.35
N ALA A 387 -17.35 24.16 0.75
CA ALA A 387 -17.08 22.90 1.41
C ALA A 387 -15.58 22.70 1.67
N SER A 388 -15.25 22.40 2.93
CA SER A 388 -13.99 21.79 3.35
C SER A 388 -14.08 20.27 3.27
N ILE A 389 -12.96 19.61 2.97
CA ILE A 389 -12.83 18.15 2.88
C ILE A 389 -11.72 17.71 3.83
N GLN A 390 -12.06 16.84 4.78
CA GLN A 390 -11.24 16.50 5.94
C GLN A 390 -10.71 15.06 5.90
N SER A 391 -11.28 14.18 5.07
CA SER A 391 -10.87 12.79 4.96
C SER A 391 -11.22 12.18 3.59
N LEU A 392 -10.66 10.99 3.34
CA LEU A 392 -10.98 10.18 2.15
C LEU A 392 -12.46 9.79 2.12
N GLU A 393 -13.07 9.46 3.26
CA GLU A 393 -14.47 9.07 3.34
C GLU A 393 -15.39 10.26 3.00
N GLU A 394 -15.07 11.48 3.47
CA GLU A 394 -15.81 12.69 3.10
C GLU A 394 -15.71 12.99 1.60
N HIS A 395 -14.51 12.86 1.03
CA HIS A 395 -14.32 13.00 -0.42
C HIS A 395 -15.15 11.95 -1.18
N SER A 396 -15.13 10.70 -0.71
CA SER A 396 -15.85 9.58 -1.31
C SER A 396 -17.37 9.80 -1.28
N PHE A 397 -17.89 10.38 -0.20
CA PHE A 397 -19.28 10.84 -0.10
C PHE A 397 -19.61 11.91 -1.16
N MET A 398 -18.73 12.92 -1.33
CA MET A 398 -18.97 14.01 -2.28
C MET A 398 -19.12 13.51 -3.73
N VAL A 399 -18.29 12.55 -4.14
CA VAL A 399 -18.30 12.05 -5.53
C VAL A 399 -19.36 10.99 -5.79
N SER A 400 -19.84 10.30 -4.76
CA SER A 400 -20.84 9.22 -4.90
C SER A 400 -22.26 9.69 -4.60
N GLN A 401 -22.49 10.32 -3.44
CA GLN A 401 -23.85 10.55 -2.92
C GLN A 401 -24.39 11.96 -3.19
N LEU A 402 -23.53 12.95 -3.42
CA LEU A 402 -23.96 14.35 -3.57
C LEU A 402 -24.55 14.66 -4.97
N GLY A 403 -24.60 13.67 -5.85
CA GLY A 403 -25.05 13.83 -7.24
C GLY A 403 -24.00 14.52 -8.12
N TYR A 404 -22.71 14.35 -7.79
CA TYR A 404 -21.58 14.77 -8.61
C TYR A 404 -21.59 14.10 -9.99
N LYS A 405 -21.14 14.82 -11.02
CA LYS A 405 -20.97 14.28 -12.38
C LYS A 405 -19.51 14.41 -12.81
N PRO A 406 -18.95 13.46 -13.58
CA PRO A 406 -17.57 13.54 -14.06
C PRO A 406 -17.24 14.78 -14.90
N THR A 407 -18.26 15.39 -15.50
CA THR A 407 -18.17 16.64 -16.27
C THR A 407 -18.26 17.90 -15.41
N ASP A 408 -18.63 17.77 -14.13
CA ASP A 408 -18.78 18.90 -13.22
C ASP A 408 -17.41 19.53 -12.92
N LYS A 409 -17.43 20.86 -12.76
CA LYS A 409 -16.35 21.67 -12.20
C LYS A 409 -16.96 22.49 -11.08
N LEU A 410 -16.59 22.19 -9.83
CA LEU A 410 -17.26 22.76 -8.67
C LEU A 410 -16.23 23.35 -7.70
N TRP A 411 -16.36 24.63 -7.37
CA TRP A 411 -15.55 25.28 -6.36
C TRP A 411 -15.72 24.63 -4.99
N ILE A 412 -14.60 24.49 -4.29
CA ILE A 412 -14.49 24.11 -2.88
C ILE A 412 -13.79 25.22 -2.10
N GLY A 413 -13.75 25.11 -0.78
CA GLY A 413 -13.26 26.19 0.08
C GLY A 413 -11.73 26.39 0.10
N LEU A 414 -10.95 25.53 -0.55
CA LEU A 414 -9.49 25.57 -0.48
C LEU A 414 -8.94 26.70 -1.36
N ASN A 415 -8.05 27.51 -0.79
CA ASN A 415 -7.46 28.68 -1.45
C ASN A 415 -6.13 29.08 -0.79
N ASP A 416 -5.29 29.88 -1.47
CA ASP A 416 -4.03 30.40 -0.93
C ASP A 416 -4.00 31.96 -0.91
N HIS A 417 -5.18 32.59 -0.77
CA HIS A 417 -5.33 34.05 -0.82
C HIS A 417 -4.50 34.81 0.22
N LYS A 418 -4.39 34.25 1.44
CA LYS A 418 -3.67 34.89 2.54
C LYS A 418 -2.16 34.84 2.33
N VAL A 419 -1.66 33.67 1.94
CA VAL A 419 -0.23 33.41 1.76
C VAL A 419 -0.09 32.54 0.53
N GLN A 420 0.48 33.12 -0.53
CA GLN A 420 0.70 32.42 -1.79
C GLN A 420 1.49 31.13 -1.55
N MET A 421 1.10 30.04 -2.24
CA MET A 421 1.67 28.70 -2.11
C MET A 421 1.38 27.99 -0.77
N TYR A 422 0.48 28.54 0.06
CA TYR A 422 0.02 27.93 1.30
C TYR A 422 -1.51 27.89 1.32
N PHE A 423 -2.06 26.71 1.04
CA PHE A 423 -3.50 26.48 0.92
C PHE A 423 -4.17 26.33 2.29
N GLU A 424 -5.27 27.05 2.50
CA GLU A 424 -6.11 27.03 3.68
C GLU A 424 -7.59 26.88 3.30
N TRP A 425 -8.41 26.32 4.19
CA TRP A 425 -9.85 26.31 4.01
C TRP A 425 -10.48 27.66 4.36
N SER A 426 -11.43 28.12 3.54
CA SER A 426 -12.16 29.37 3.77
C SER A 426 -13.05 29.37 5.02
N ASP A 427 -13.40 28.20 5.55
CA ASP A 427 -14.13 28.05 6.81
C ASP A 427 -13.21 28.04 8.05
N GLY A 428 -11.89 28.16 7.86
CA GLY A 428 -10.88 28.17 8.92
C GLY A 428 -10.59 26.79 9.53
N THR A 429 -11.17 25.72 9.02
CA THR A 429 -10.79 24.36 9.44
C THR A 429 -9.35 24.04 9.02
N PRO A 430 -8.60 23.26 9.81
CA PRO A 430 -7.27 22.84 9.39
C PRO A 430 -7.37 21.95 8.16
N VAL A 431 -6.40 22.07 7.26
CA VAL A 431 -6.27 21.17 6.12
C VAL A 431 -5.60 19.89 6.62
N LYS A 432 -6.33 18.76 6.56
CA LYS A 432 -5.86 17.44 7.01
C LYS A 432 -5.76 16.41 5.89
N TYR A 433 -6.40 16.71 4.76
CA TYR A 433 -6.51 15.83 3.61
C TYR A 433 -6.40 16.67 2.34
N THR A 434 -5.72 16.12 1.34
CA THR A 434 -5.61 16.69 0.00
C THR A 434 -5.57 15.57 -1.02
N LYS A 435 -6.31 15.70 -2.13
CA LYS A 435 -6.19 14.76 -3.26
C LYS A 435 -6.23 15.53 -4.58
N TRP A 436 -5.04 15.87 -5.06
CA TRP A 436 -4.85 16.67 -6.25
C TRP A 436 -5.07 15.86 -7.53
N HIS A 437 -5.55 16.54 -8.55
CA HIS A 437 -5.68 16.01 -9.90
C HIS A 437 -4.30 15.91 -10.54
N LEU A 438 -4.14 14.99 -11.50
CA LEU A 438 -2.89 14.84 -12.23
C LEU A 438 -2.43 16.19 -12.82
N GLY A 439 -1.18 16.55 -12.52
CA GLY A 439 -0.55 17.81 -12.95
C GLY A 439 -0.76 19.00 -12.02
N GLU A 440 -1.65 18.88 -11.03
CA GLU A 440 -1.98 19.95 -10.08
C GLU A 440 -1.33 19.68 -8.71
N PRO A 441 -1.16 20.70 -7.86
CA PRO A 441 -1.33 22.13 -8.13
C PRO A 441 -0.29 22.71 -9.10
N SER A 442 -0.71 23.64 -9.96
CA SER A 442 0.08 24.22 -11.04
C SER A 442 0.82 25.51 -10.61
N THR A 443 2.15 25.58 -10.75
CA THR A 443 2.93 26.76 -10.34
C THR A 443 3.12 27.78 -11.47
N THR A 444 2.08 28.10 -12.25
CA THR A 444 2.24 29.02 -13.38
C THR A 444 2.41 30.48 -12.90
N ARG A 445 3.66 30.99 -12.94
CA ARG A 445 4.01 32.37 -12.50
C ARG A 445 3.20 33.50 -13.13
N ASN A 446 2.55 33.24 -14.28
CA ASN A 446 1.88 34.25 -15.08
C ASN A 446 0.40 34.46 -14.72
N ARG A 447 -0.23 33.55 -13.94
CA ARG A 447 -1.57 33.73 -13.40
C ARG A 447 -1.68 33.04 -12.04
N PRO A 448 -1.85 33.79 -10.93
CA PRO A 448 -2.08 33.17 -9.63
C PRO A 448 -3.41 32.39 -9.65
N GLU A 449 -3.30 31.06 -9.65
CA GLU A 449 -4.41 30.12 -9.58
C GLU A 449 -4.73 29.85 -8.10
N ASN A 450 -5.31 30.84 -7.43
CA ASN A 450 -5.38 30.84 -5.97
C ASN A 450 -6.57 30.07 -5.37
N CYS A 451 -7.44 29.52 -6.22
CA CYS A 451 -8.69 28.90 -5.80
C CYS A 451 -8.80 27.49 -6.34
N VAL A 452 -9.44 26.60 -5.58
CA VAL A 452 -9.47 25.18 -5.92
C VAL A 452 -10.88 24.70 -6.23
N LEU A 453 -11.00 23.88 -7.27
CA LEU A 453 -12.23 23.20 -7.65
C LEU A 453 -12.02 21.68 -7.71
N ILE A 454 -13.11 20.92 -7.62
CA ILE A 454 -13.12 19.48 -7.92
C ILE A 454 -13.50 19.26 -9.39
N LYS A 455 -12.81 18.35 -10.07
CA LYS A 455 -13.06 18.00 -11.49
C LYS A 455 -12.72 16.54 -11.81
N GLY A 456 -13.25 16.06 -12.94
CA GLY A 456 -12.88 14.78 -13.54
C GLY A 456 -13.58 13.58 -12.90
N GLN A 457 -13.27 12.37 -13.38
CA GLN A 457 -13.98 11.16 -12.97
C GLN A 457 -13.85 10.86 -11.46
N ASN A 458 -12.73 11.23 -10.85
CA ASN A 458 -12.47 10.95 -9.44
C ASN A 458 -12.82 12.12 -8.51
N GLY A 459 -13.28 13.25 -9.03
CA GLY A 459 -13.48 14.47 -8.21
C GLY A 459 -12.19 15.05 -7.62
N TYR A 460 -11.04 14.77 -8.23
CA TYR A 460 -9.75 15.29 -7.76
C TYR A 460 -9.63 16.80 -7.94
N TRP A 461 -8.74 17.40 -7.14
CA TRP A 461 -8.70 18.84 -6.94
C TRP A 461 -7.76 19.51 -7.94
N ALA A 462 -8.15 20.66 -8.46
CA ALA A 462 -7.31 21.47 -9.32
C ALA A 462 -7.37 22.91 -8.85
N ASP A 463 -6.21 23.51 -8.68
CA ASP A 463 -6.10 24.95 -8.57
C ASP A 463 -6.48 25.59 -9.91
N HIS A 464 -7.07 26.78 -9.83
CA HIS A 464 -7.67 27.45 -10.96
C HIS A 464 -7.83 28.94 -10.67
N GLY A 465 -7.89 29.77 -11.72
CA GLY A 465 -8.14 31.20 -11.55
C GLY A 465 -9.51 31.48 -10.92
N CYS A 466 -9.53 32.18 -9.79
CA CYS A 466 -10.71 32.49 -8.97
C CYS A 466 -11.85 33.22 -9.72
N GLU A 467 -11.49 34.03 -10.71
CA GLU A 467 -12.45 34.81 -11.54
C GLU A 467 -13.22 33.95 -12.54
N LYS A 468 -12.81 32.69 -12.73
CA LYS A 468 -13.47 31.78 -13.66
C LYS A 468 -14.80 31.34 -13.06
N LYS A 469 -15.80 31.18 -13.92
CA LYS A 469 -17.13 30.78 -13.46
C LYS A 469 -17.23 29.26 -13.42
N ALA A 470 -17.66 28.71 -12.29
CA ALA A 470 -17.91 27.29 -12.09
C ALA A 470 -19.10 27.11 -11.13
N GLY A 471 -19.63 25.90 -11.03
CA GLY A 471 -20.55 25.57 -9.93
C GLY A 471 -19.79 25.55 -8.60
N TYR A 472 -20.45 25.24 -7.49
CA TYR A 472 -19.82 25.26 -6.17
C TYR A 472 -20.52 24.31 -5.19
N ILE A 473 -19.78 23.89 -4.17
CA ILE A 473 -20.29 23.01 -3.11
C ILE A 473 -20.29 23.79 -1.80
N CYS A 474 -21.44 23.85 -1.14
CA CYS A 474 -21.56 24.43 0.19
C CYS A 474 -21.63 23.33 1.26
N LYS A 475 -21.07 23.59 2.43
CA LYS A 475 -21.08 22.74 3.64
C LYS A 475 -21.53 23.57 4.84
N ARG A 476 -22.40 22.98 5.68
CA ARG A 476 -22.82 23.55 6.97
C ARG A 476 -22.92 22.46 8.02
N LYS A 477 -22.81 22.84 9.30
CA LYS A 477 -23.18 21.95 10.40
C LYS A 477 -24.65 21.61 10.29
N GLY A 478 -25.00 20.35 10.48
CA GLY A 478 -26.40 19.98 10.59
C GLY A 478 -26.91 20.11 12.03
N THR A 479 -28.21 19.87 12.19
CA THR A 479 -28.89 20.05 13.49
C THR A 479 -28.96 18.69 14.19
N SER A 480 -28.30 18.54 15.34
CA SER A 480 -28.31 17.30 16.14
C SER A 480 -29.72 17.03 16.70
N GLN A 481 -30.24 15.82 16.49
CA GLN A 481 -31.44 15.37 17.18
C GLN A 481 -31.10 14.87 18.59
N ILE A 482 -31.90 15.27 19.59
CA ILE A 482 -32.08 14.48 20.81
C ILE A 482 -33.00 13.32 20.43
N ALA A 483 -32.59 12.09 20.76
CA ALA A 483 -33.22 10.81 20.43
C ALA A 483 -34.74 10.89 20.17
N GLY A 484 -35.10 10.81 18.89
CA GLY A 484 -36.45 10.61 18.40
C GLY A 484 -36.33 10.02 17.00
N GLU A 485 -36.21 8.70 16.92
CA GLU A 485 -36.02 7.92 15.68
C GLU A 485 -37.04 8.30 14.60
N LYS A 486 -36.66 9.21 13.70
CA LYS A 486 -37.15 9.17 12.32
C LYS A 486 -36.20 8.27 11.55
N GLU A 487 -36.43 6.96 11.65
CA GLU A 487 -35.77 5.99 10.80
C GLU A 487 -36.07 6.33 9.33
N ILE A 488 -35.03 6.73 8.60
CA ILE A 488 -35.12 6.99 7.18
C ILE A 488 -35.22 5.62 6.49
N THR A 489 -36.43 5.22 6.11
CA THR A 489 -36.66 4.09 5.20
C THR A 489 -36.41 4.57 3.77
N ASP A 490 -35.32 4.11 3.16
CA ASP A 490 -35.02 4.46 1.77
C ASP A 490 -36.00 3.78 0.82
N ALA A 491 -36.52 4.55 -0.15
CA ALA A 491 -37.53 4.06 -1.09
C ALA A 491 -37.04 2.82 -1.84
N GLY A 492 -37.80 1.73 -1.79
CA GLY A 492 -37.46 0.46 -2.48
C GLY A 492 -36.49 -0.44 -1.71
N CYS A 493 -36.03 -0.05 -0.52
CA CYS A 493 -35.16 -0.83 0.35
C CYS A 493 -35.86 -1.29 1.63
N LYS A 494 -35.33 -2.35 2.26
CA LYS A 494 -35.78 -2.82 3.57
C LYS A 494 -35.37 -1.83 4.68
N LYS A 495 -36.02 -1.90 5.84
CA LYS A 495 -35.65 -1.09 7.02
C LYS A 495 -34.19 -1.40 7.41
N GLY A 496 -33.39 -0.35 7.63
CA GLY A 496 -31.96 -0.46 7.95
C GLY A 496 -31.02 -0.58 6.73
N TRP A 497 -31.56 -0.71 5.52
CA TRP A 497 -30.78 -0.73 4.28
C TRP A 497 -30.66 0.66 3.68
N ARG A 498 -29.49 0.96 3.11
CA ARG A 498 -29.20 2.24 2.47
C ARG A 498 -29.23 2.11 0.95
N ARG A 499 -29.96 3.00 0.28
CA ARG A 499 -30.06 2.98 -1.19
C ARG A 499 -28.91 3.74 -1.82
N TYR A 500 -28.28 3.12 -2.82
CA TYR A 500 -27.37 3.79 -3.73
C TYR A 500 -27.59 3.26 -5.16
N GLY A 501 -27.94 4.17 -6.07
CA GLY A 501 -28.34 3.83 -7.43
C GLY A 501 -29.55 2.89 -7.48
N THR A 502 -29.36 1.74 -8.14
CA THR A 502 -30.36 0.67 -8.28
C THR A 502 -30.29 -0.39 -7.19
N TYR A 503 -29.37 -0.25 -6.24
CA TYR A 503 -29.12 -1.23 -5.19
C TYR A 503 -29.37 -0.68 -3.78
N CYS A 504 -29.60 -1.60 -2.86
CA CYS A 504 -29.69 -1.39 -1.43
C CYS A 504 -28.51 -2.11 -0.76
N TYR A 505 -27.92 -1.48 0.25
CA TYR A 505 -26.75 -1.99 0.96
C TYR A 505 -27.02 -2.08 2.45
N PHE A 506 -26.48 -3.10 3.10
CA PHE A 506 -26.62 -3.32 4.53
C PHE A 506 -25.32 -3.78 5.15
N ILE A 507 -25.02 -3.29 6.36
CA ILE A 507 -23.84 -3.69 7.12
C ILE A 507 -24.26 -4.71 8.17
N GLY A 508 -23.70 -5.92 8.09
CA GLY A 508 -23.84 -6.94 9.12
C GLY A 508 -23.20 -6.50 10.43
N HIS A 509 -24.00 -6.41 11.51
CA HIS A 509 -23.51 -5.95 12.81
C HIS A 509 -22.71 -7.00 13.58
N VAL A 510 -22.96 -8.29 13.31
CA VAL A 510 -22.29 -9.41 13.97
C VAL A 510 -21.15 -9.90 13.07
N PRO A 511 -19.88 -9.89 13.54
CA PRO A 511 -18.77 -10.43 12.79
C PRO A 511 -18.98 -11.92 12.48
N ALA A 512 -18.69 -12.32 11.25
CA ALA A 512 -18.93 -13.67 10.73
C ALA A 512 -17.79 -14.10 9.80
N THR A 513 -17.62 -15.41 9.60
CA THR A 513 -16.74 -15.92 8.54
C THR A 513 -17.29 -15.56 7.17
N PHE A 514 -16.48 -15.66 6.11
CA PHE A 514 -16.95 -15.33 4.76
C PHE A 514 -18.18 -16.16 4.35
N SER A 515 -18.16 -17.47 4.67
CA SER A 515 -19.28 -18.37 4.39
C SER A 515 -20.54 -18.01 5.20
N GLU A 516 -20.38 -17.79 6.52
CA GLU A 516 -21.48 -17.36 7.41
C GLU A 516 -22.11 -16.03 6.92
N ALA A 517 -21.26 -15.08 6.51
CA ALA A 517 -21.67 -13.78 5.98
C ALA A 517 -22.43 -13.92 4.65
N ASN A 518 -21.94 -14.77 3.73
CA ASN A 518 -22.61 -15.03 2.46
C ASN A 518 -24.00 -15.63 2.65
N THR A 519 -24.12 -16.66 3.49
CA THR A 519 -25.43 -17.26 3.84
C THR A 519 -26.37 -16.23 4.48
N THR A 520 -25.84 -15.31 5.29
CA THR A 520 -26.68 -14.26 5.89
C THR A 520 -27.19 -13.28 4.84
N CYS A 521 -26.36 -12.85 3.90
CA CYS A 521 -26.80 -11.97 2.81
C CYS A 521 -27.80 -12.67 1.88
N GLU A 522 -27.60 -13.95 1.57
CA GLU A 522 -28.54 -14.78 0.79
C GLU A 522 -29.90 -14.91 1.48
N GLY A 523 -29.90 -15.12 2.81
CA GLY A 523 -31.12 -15.13 3.62
C GLY A 523 -31.90 -13.81 3.58
N GLU A 524 -31.23 -12.71 3.29
CA GLU A 524 -31.83 -11.38 3.09
C GLU A 524 -32.21 -11.09 1.63
N GLU A 525 -32.29 -12.11 0.76
CA GLU A 525 -32.55 -11.98 -0.68
C GLU A 525 -31.50 -11.10 -1.40
N GLY A 526 -30.28 -11.07 -0.88
CA GLY A 526 -29.13 -10.37 -1.45
C GLY A 526 -27.92 -11.29 -1.57
N TYR A 527 -26.75 -10.69 -1.68
CA TYR A 527 -25.47 -11.38 -1.73
C TYR A 527 -24.39 -10.50 -1.09
N LEU A 528 -23.23 -11.06 -0.76
CA LEU A 528 -22.09 -10.25 -0.35
C LEU A 528 -21.77 -9.21 -1.43
N VAL A 529 -21.49 -7.98 -1.00
CA VAL A 529 -21.41 -6.84 -1.92
C VAL A 529 -20.41 -7.07 -3.05
N THR A 530 -20.86 -6.82 -4.28
CA THR A 530 -19.99 -6.68 -5.45
C THR A 530 -19.64 -5.22 -5.66
N VAL A 531 -18.45 -4.96 -6.21
CA VAL A 531 -18.01 -3.61 -6.55
C VAL A 531 -17.78 -3.53 -8.05
N GLU A 532 -18.68 -2.84 -8.73
CA GLU A 532 -18.72 -2.77 -10.19
C GLU A 532 -17.95 -1.55 -10.74
N SER A 533 -17.77 -0.53 -9.91
CA SER A 533 -17.14 0.73 -10.32
C SER A 533 -16.47 1.49 -9.17
N ARG A 534 -15.61 2.44 -9.52
CA ARG A 534 -14.99 3.39 -8.58
C ARG A 534 -16.00 4.23 -7.77
N TYR A 535 -17.18 4.52 -8.32
CA TYR A 535 -18.19 5.29 -7.59
C TYR A 535 -18.92 4.44 -6.56
N GLU A 536 -19.14 3.16 -6.85
CA GLU A 536 -19.64 2.20 -5.87
C GLU A 536 -18.60 1.97 -4.78
N GLN A 537 -17.32 1.83 -5.12
CA GLN A 537 -16.24 1.78 -4.13
C GLN A 537 -16.25 3.01 -3.22
N ALA A 538 -16.32 4.22 -3.79
CA ALA A 538 -16.40 5.46 -3.02
C ALA A 538 -17.64 5.49 -2.10
N TYR A 539 -18.79 5.03 -2.59
CA TYR A 539 -19.98 4.90 -1.77
C TYR A 539 -19.71 3.97 -0.57
N LEU A 540 -19.16 2.77 -0.80
CA LEU A 540 -18.85 1.81 0.27
C LEU A 540 -17.84 2.36 1.28
N THR A 541 -16.79 3.05 0.83
CA THR A 541 -15.83 3.75 1.69
C THR A 541 -16.52 4.77 2.59
N SER A 542 -17.47 5.55 2.04
CA SER A 542 -18.25 6.52 2.83
C SER A 542 -19.30 5.86 3.74
N LEU A 543 -19.83 4.69 3.36
CA LEU A 543 -20.86 3.95 4.09
C LEU A 543 -20.30 3.29 5.35
N VAL A 544 -19.11 2.69 5.25
CA VAL A 544 -18.37 2.21 6.43
C VAL A 544 -17.87 3.39 7.26
N GLY A 545 -17.42 4.47 6.60
CA GLY A 545 -17.04 5.71 7.23
C GLY A 545 -15.91 5.55 8.26
N LEU A 546 -15.99 6.34 9.34
CA LEU A 546 -14.97 6.38 10.41
C LEU A 546 -15.17 5.33 11.50
N ARG A 547 -15.80 4.20 11.14
CA ARG A 547 -16.06 3.09 12.05
C ARG A 547 -14.76 2.47 12.57
N PRO A 548 -14.74 1.96 13.82
CA PRO A 548 -13.54 1.40 14.43
C PRO A 548 -13.18 0.00 13.89
N GLU A 549 -14.09 -0.68 13.21
CA GLU A 549 -13.81 -2.01 12.66
C GLU A 549 -12.76 -1.95 11.56
N LYS A 550 -11.75 -2.81 11.63
CA LYS A 550 -10.62 -2.83 10.70
C LYS A 550 -11.00 -3.30 9.29
N TYR A 551 -11.93 -4.26 9.19
CA TYR A 551 -12.27 -4.95 7.95
C TYR A 551 -13.77 -5.17 7.76
N PHE A 552 -14.20 -5.18 6.49
CA PHE A 552 -15.52 -5.59 6.04
C PHE A 552 -15.43 -6.56 4.86
N TRP A 553 -16.02 -7.75 4.96
CA TRP A 553 -16.06 -8.71 3.85
C TRP A 553 -16.78 -8.12 2.63
N LEU A 554 -16.16 -8.31 1.47
CA LEU A 554 -16.73 -8.15 0.14
C LEU A 554 -17.09 -9.52 -0.43
N GLY A 555 -17.78 -9.58 -1.56
CA GLY A 555 -18.14 -10.85 -2.21
C GLY A 555 -17.03 -11.46 -3.07
N LEU A 556 -15.80 -10.95 -3.07
CA LEU A 556 -14.73 -11.40 -3.97
C LEU A 556 -13.87 -12.49 -3.30
N SER A 557 -13.53 -13.55 -4.04
CA SER A 557 -12.63 -14.61 -3.58
C SER A 557 -12.03 -15.37 -4.76
N ASP A 558 -10.92 -16.06 -4.55
CA ASP A 558 -10.29 -16.97 -5.52
C ASP A 558 -10.26 -18.43 -5.01
N VAL A 559 -11.04 -18.74 -3.97
CA VAL A 559 -11.09 -20.06 -3.33
C VAL A 559 -11.56 -21.17 -4.30
N GLN A 560 -12.42 -20.83 -5.26
CA GLN A 560 -12.92 -21.79 -6.25
C GLN A 560 -11.89 -22.09 -7.35
N ASP A 561 -11.06 -21.11 -7.69
CA ASP A 561 -10.14 -21.12 -8.82
C ASP A 561 -8.90 -20.30 -8.43
N GLN A 562 -7.94 -20.98 -7.79
CA GLN A 562 -6.79 -20.32 -7.14
C GLN A 562 -6.07 -19.39 -8.13
N GLY A 563 -5.92 -18.12 -7.74
CA GLY A 563 -5.33 -17.09 -8.57
C GLY A 563 -6.27 -16.39 -9.54
N THR A 564 -7.55 -16.79 -9.63
CA THR A 564 -8.60 -16.11 -10.41
C THR A 564 -9.75 -15.65 -9.51
N PHE A 565 -9.85 -14.35 -9.28
CA PHE A 565 -10.86 -13.78 -8.39
C PHE A 565 -12.24 -13.67 -9.06
N ARG A 566 -13.26 -14.17 -8.38
CA ARG A 566 -14.68 -14.13 -8.81
C ARG A 566 -15.59 -13.64 -7.70
N TRP A 567 -16.65 -12.94 -8.08
CA TRP A 567 -17.67 -12.50 -7.14
C TRP A 567 -18.57 -13.68 -6.73
N ALA A 568 -19.11 -13.62 -5.50
CA ALA A 568 -19.99 -14.65 -4.95
C ALA A 568 -21.29 -14.85 -5.75
N ASN A 569 -21.71 -13.84 -6.53
CA ASN A 569 -22.85 -13.94 -7.44
C ASN A 569 -22.51 -14.62 -8.79
N GLY A 570 -21.25 -15.03 -9.01
CA GLY A 570 -20.76 -15.69 -10.22
C GLY A 570 -20.23 -14.74 -11.31
N GLU A 571 -20.30 -13.43 -11.12
CA GLU A 571 -19.78 -12.45 -12.08
C GLU A 571 -18.25 -12.33 -11.99
N GLY A 572 -17.63 -11.95 -13.11
CA GLY A 572 -16.20 -11.60 -13.14
C GLY A 572 -15.93 -10.23 -12.50
N ALA A 573 -14.73 -10.03 -11.97
CA ALA A 573 -14.33 -8.75 -11.41
C ALA A 573 -14.19 -7.67 -12.51
N SER A 574 -15.08 -6.66 -12.52
CA SER A 574 -15.00 -5.51 -13.43
C SER A 574 -14.19 -4.34 -12.87
N PHE A 575 -13.88 -4.37 -11.57
CA PHE A 575 -13.14 -3.35 -10.84
C PHE A 575 -12.34 -4.00 -9.71
N THR A 576 -11.14 -3.48 -9.43
CA THR A 576 -10.30 -3.92 -8.30
C THR A 576 -9.65 -2.73 -7.60
N HIS A 577 -9.45 -2.84 -6.28
CA HIS A 577 -8.84 -1.78 -5.47
C HIS A 577 -7.94 -2.35 -4.36
N TRP A 578 -6.90 -3.08 -4.77
CA TRP A 578 -6.00 -3.83 -3.89
C TRP A 578 -5.13 -2.94 -2.99
N ASP A 579 -4.92 -3.38 -1.75
CA ASP A 579 -3.95 -2.80 -0.81
C ASP A 579 -2.51 -3.24 -1.15
N ALA A 580 -1.53 -2.64 -0.48
CA ALA A 580 -0.11 -2.97 -0.60
C ALA A 580 0.16 -4.48 -0.54
N GLY A 581 0.85 -5.02 -1.54
CA GLY A 581 1.22 -6.44 -1.61
C GLY A 581 0.07 -7.40 -1.97
N MET A 582 -1.13 -6.89 -2.23
CA MET A 582 -2.32 -7.66 -2.60
C MET A 582 -2.50 -7.73 -4.13
N PRO A 583 -3.17 -8.76 -4.67
CA PRO A 583 -3.81 -9.89 -3.98
C PRO A 583 -2.85 -10.95 -3.41
N GLY A 584 -1.55 -10.82 -3.66
CA GLY A 584 -0.54 -11.79 -3.18
C GLY A 584 -0.67 -13.16 -3.85
N ASN A 585 0.10 -14.15 -3.40
CA ASN A 585 0.08 -15.51 -3.98
C ASN A 585 -0.87 -16.48 -3.28
N ASN A 586 -1.50 -16.04 -2.17
CA ASN A 586 -2.28 -16.92 -1.31
C ASN A 586 -3.76 -16.82 -1.67
N PRO A 587 -4.46 -17.95 -1.83
CA PRO A 587 -5.90 -17.92 -2.03
C PRO A 587 -6.62 -17.48 -0.76
N GLY A 588 -7.72 -16.78 -0.91
CA GLY A 588 -8.51 -16.31 0.21
C GLY A 588 -9.75 -15.52 -0.18
N CYS A 589 -10.26 -14.81 0.81
CA CYS A 589 -11.48 -14.02 0.72
C CYS A 589 -11.13 -12.55 0.87
N VAL A 590 -11.80 -11.68 0.13
CA VAL A 590 -11.42 -10.26 0.06
C VAL A 590 -12.22 -9.44 1.07
N ALA A 591 -11.51 -8.63 1.83
CA ALA A 591 -12.10 -7.66 2.76
C ALA A 591 -11.60 -6.24 2.48
N MET A 592 -12.50 -5.27 2.61
CA MET A 592 -12.20 -3.85 2.52
C MET A 592 -11.71 -3.31 3.87
N ARG A 593 -10.64 -2.52 3.85
CA ARG A 593 -10.05 -1.85 5.02
C ARG A 593 -10.75 -0.54 5.37
N THR A 594 -10.56 -0.11 6.61
CA THR A 594 -10.95 1.21 7.13
C THR A 594 -9.74 2.02 7.62
N GLY A 595 -9.98 3.25 8.08
CA GLY A 595 -8.92 4.11 8.62
C GLY A 595 -8.02 4.68 7.54
N THR A 596 -6.70 4.66 7.74
CA THR A 596 -5.75 5.26 6.78
C THR A 596 -5.71 4.55 5.42
N SER A 597 -6.14 3.29 5.36
CA SER A 597 -6.24 2.48 4.14
C SER A 597 -7.69 2.31 3.68
N ALA A 598 -8.58 3.24 4.05
CA ALA A 598 -10.02 3.07 3.83
C ALA A 598 -10.37 2.83 2.36
N GLY A 599 -11.07 1.72 2.10
CA GLY A 599 -11.51 1.35 0.75
C GLY A 599 -10.55 0.45 -0.04
N LEU A 600 -9.32 0.21 0.46
CA LEU A 600 -8.39 -0.75 -0.14
C LEU A 600 -8.71 -2.18 0.29
N TRP A 601 -8.33 -3.15 -0.54
CA TRP A 601 -8.73 -4.55 -0.43
C TRP A 601 -7.56 -5.45 -0.01
N ASP A 602 -7.74 -6.18 1.09
CA ASP A 602 -6.85 -7.24 1.55
C ASP A 602 -7.45 -8.61 1.21
N VAL A 603 -6.59 -9.57 0.85
CA VAL A 603 -6.94 -10.99 0.84
C VAL A 603 -6.65 -11.56 2.23
N LEU A 604 -7.69 -12.11 2.87
CA LEU A 604 -7.63 -12.66 4.23
C LEU A 604 -8.02 -14.14 4.23
N ASP A 605 -7.64 -14.84 5.29
CA ASP A 605 -8.17 -16.17 5.59
C ASP A 605 -9.70 -16.08 5.80
N CYS A 606 -10.44 -16.82 4.97
CA CYS A 606 -11.90 -16.88 4.93
C CYS A 606 -12.54 -17.32 6.27
N GLU A 607 -11.78 -18.01 7.12
CA GLU A 607 -12.22 -18.47 8.45
C GLU A 607 -12.15 -17.37 9.52
N THR A 608 -11.50 -16.24 9.22
CA THR A 608 -11.50 -15.08 10.13
C THR A 608 -12.89 -14.45 10.21
N LYS A 609 -13.24 -13.88 11.37
CA LYS A 609 -14.53 -13.23 11.58
C LYS A 609 -14.43 -11.73 11.39
N GLN A 610 -15.09 -11.21 10.37
CA GLN A 610 -15.17 -9.78 10.08
C GLN A 610 -16.63 -9.34 9.95
N LYS A 611 -16.90 -8.04 10.06
CA LYS A 611 -18.20 -7.53 9.60
C LYS A 611 -18.27 -7.64 8.07
N TYR A 612 -19.44 -7.46 7.50
CA TYR A 612 -19.67 -7.69 6.07
C TYR A 612 -20.72 -6.72 5.54
N ILE A 613 -20.73 -6.56 4.22
CA ILE A 613 -21.68 -5.71 3.53
C ILE A 613 -22.48 -6.57 2.55
N CYS A 614 -23.81 -6.51 2.65
CA CYS A 614 -24.72 -7.15 1.71
C CYS A 614 -25.19 -6.14 0.66
N LYS A 615 -25.45 -6.63 -0.55
CA LYS A 615 -26.03 -5.88 -1.68
C LYS A 615 -27.30 -6.58 -2.15
N GLN A 616 -28.35 -5.80 -2.40
CA GLN A 616 -29.64 -6.28 -2.89
C GLN A 616 -30.19 -5.33 -3.95
N TRP A 617 -30.89 -5.85 -4.95
CA TRP A 617 -31.59 -5.03 -5.94
C TRP A 617 -32.75 -4.25 -5.30
N ALA A 618 -32.84 -2.94 -5.55
CA ALA A 618 -33.93 -2.14 -5.01
C ALA A 618 -35.28 -2.48 -5.69
N LYS A 619 -36.34 -2.65 -4.90
CA LYS A 619 -37.67 -2.98 -5.43
C LYS A 619 -38.17 -1.87 -6.36
N GLY A 620 -38.51 -2.24 -7.60
CA GLY A 620 -39.01 -1.31 -8.62
C GLY A 620 -37.94 -0.55 -9.41
N ALA A 621 -36.65 -0.85 -9.23
CA ALA A 621 -35.60 -0.30 -10.09
C ALA A 621 -35.58 -1.00 -11.46
N THR A 622 -35.66 -0.23 -12.54
CA THR A 622 -35.48 -0.70 -13.93
C THR A 622 -34.02 -1.03 -14.19
N ALA A 623 -33.77 -2.22 -14.74
CA ALA A 623 -32.44 -2.61 -15.22
C ALA A 623 -31.96 -1.62 -16.31
N PRO A 624 -30.67 -1.26 -16.34
CA PRO A 624 -30.09 -0.54 -17.47
C PRO A 624 -30.36 -1.32 -18.77
N PRO A 625 -30.57 -0.64 -19.90
CA PRO A 625 -30.66 -1.32 -21.19
C PRO A 625 -29.37 -2.14 -21.39
N VAL A 626 -29.54 -3.42 -21.75
CA VAL A 626 -28.41 -4.29 -22.11
C VAL A 626 -27.60 -3.57 -23.19
N PRO A 627 -26.27 -3.41 -23.02
CA PRO A 627 -25.44 -2.76 -24.02
C PRO A 627 -25.68 -3.40 -25.38
N THR A 628 -26.04 -2.60 -26.38
CA THR A 628 -26.19 -3.08 -27.76
C THR A 628 -24.86 -3.70 -28.17
N THR A 629 -24.87 -4.98 -28.54
CA THR A 629 -23.68 -5.70 -28.99
C THR A 629 -23.11 -4.99 -30.22
N ALA A 630 -22.06 -4.19 -30.02
CA ALA A 630 -21.34 -3.56 -31.11
C ALA A 630 -20.70 -4.65 -31.97
N LEU A 631 -20.61 -4.42 -33.29
CA LEU A 631 -19.85 -5.28 -34.19
C LEU A 631 -18.43 -5.45 -33.66
N VAL A 632 -17.94 -6.69 -33.61
CA VAL A 632 -16.57 -7.02 -33.20
C VAL A 632 -15.61 -6.20 -34.08
N PRO A 633 -14.85 -5.24 -33.52
CA PRO A 633 -13.93 -4.43 -34.31
C PRO A 633 -12.83 -5.32 -34.90
N THR A 634 -12.51 -5.16 -36.18
CA THR A 634 -11.34 -5.79 -36.80
C THR A 634 -10.07 -5.00 -36.49
N CYS A 635 -8.98 -5.70 -36.16
CA CYS A 635 -7.71 -5.07 -35.82
C CYS A 635 -7.05 -4.36 -37.03
N PRO A 636 -6.35 -3.24 -36.82
CA PRO A 636 -5.56 -2.59 -37.87
C PRO A 636 -4.47 -3.51 -38.42
N GLU A 637 -3.98 -3.23 -39.63
CA GLU A 637 -2.95 -4.03 -40.29
C GLU A 637 -1.66 -4.17 -39.44
N GLY A 638 -1.16 -5.41 -39.31
CA GLY A 638 0.02 -5.73 -38.50
C GLY A 638 -0.20 -5.72 -36.99
N TRP A 639 -1.45 -5.88 -36.54
CA TRP A 639 -1.83 -6.21 -35.17
C TRP A 639 -2.44 -7.62 -35.12
N VAL A 640 -2.16 -8.37 -34.06
CA VAL A 640 -2.72 -9.71 -33.84
C VAL A 640 -4.06 -9.57 -33.11
N SER A 641 -5.12 -10.17 -33.68
CA SER A 641 -6.48 -10.11 -33.13
C SER A 641 -6.76 -11.25 -32.17
N ASN A 642 -7.49 -10.95 -31.09
CA ASN A 642 -8.16 -11.98 -30.29
C ASN A 642 -9.48 -12.36 -30.97
N ASN A 643 -9.68 -13.63 -31.33
CA ASN A 643 -10.90 -14.11 -32.00
C ASN A 643 -12.17 -14.00 -31.13
N HIS A 644 -12.02 -13.75 -29.82
CA HIS A 644 -13.13 -13.72 -28.86
C HIS A 644 -13.34 -12.36 -28.16
N ARG A 645 -12.52 -11.33 -28.41
CA ARG A 645 -12.60 -10.02 -27.74
C ARG A 645 -12.18 -8.85 -28.62
N SER A 646 -12.65 -7.65 -28.29
CA SER A 646 -12.39 -6.37 -28.98
C SER A 646 -10.97 -5.80 -28.79
N SER A 647 -9.95 -6.64 -28.60
CA SER A 647 -8.58 -6.24 -28.27
C SER A 647 -7.58 -6.72 -29.31
N CYS A 648 -6.56 -5.89 -29.57
CA CYS A 648 -5.53 -6.12 -30.58
C CYS A 648 -4.14 -5.97 -29.96
N PHE A 649 -3.21 -6.85 -30.29
CA PHE A 649 -1.86 -6.85 -29.72
C PHE A 649 -0.79 -6.54 -30.77
N LYS A 650 0.23 -5.77 -30.38
CA LYS A 650 1.39 -5.47 -31.21
C LYS A 650 2.65 -5.35 -30.37
N CYS A 651 3.65 -6.15 -30.73
CA CYS A 651 4.94 -6.15 -30.05
C CYS A 651 5.95 -5.25 -30.81
N PHE A 652 6.79 -4.53 -30.08
CA PHE A 652 7.80 -3.63 -30.65
C PHE A 652 9.21 -4.07 -30.22
N CYS A 653 9.91 -4.80 -31.09
CA CYS A 653 11.31 -5.15 -30.88
C CYS A 653 12.26 -3.99 -31.20
N ARG A 654 13.15 -3.65 -30.26
CA ARG A 654 14.20 -2.64 -30.42
C ARG A 654 15.56 -3.20 -30.02
N SER A 655 16.63 -2.73 -30.67
CA SER A 655 18.00 -3.06 -30.26
C SER A 655 18.29 -2.57 -28.83
N LYS A 656 19.25 -3.21 -28.13
CA LYS A 656 19.55 -2.91 -26.71
C LYS A 656 19.75 -1.42 -26.40
N ILE A 657 20.37 -0.67 -27.32
CA ILE A 657 20.68 0.78 -27.16
C ILE A 657 19.43 1.66 -27.33
N ARG A 658 18.35 1.13 -27.92
CA ARG A 658 17.09 1.86 -28.16
C ARG A 658 15.93 1.35 -27.30
N LYS A 659 16.21 0.53 -26.28
CA LYS A 659 15.19 0.10 -25.31
C LYS A 659 14.68 1.32 -24.54
N LYS A 660 13.40 1.31 -24.24
CA LYS A 660 12.69 2.37 -23.52
C LYS A 660 12.48 1.94 -22.07
N SER A 661 12.46 2.90 -21.15
CA SER A 661 11.95 2.66 -19.80
C SER A 661 10.46 2.29 -19.84
N TRP A 662 9.92 1.75 -18.74
CA TRP A 662 8.49 1.44 -18.65
C TRP A 662 7.62 2.68 -18.93
N PHE A 663 7.97 3.83 -18.36
CA PHE A 663 7.26 5.10 -18.58
C PHE A 663 7.29 5.54 -20.06
N GLU A 664 8.46 5.51 -20.68
CA GLU A 664 8.62 5.89 -22.09
C GLU A 664 7.91 4.93 -23.05
N ALA A 665 7.86 3.63 -22.70
CA ALA A 665 7.14 2.63 -23.47
C ALA A 665 5.63 2.84 -23.38
N ARG A 666 5.10 3.11 -22.18
CA ARG A 666 3.69 3.46 -21.97
C ARG A 666 3.27 4.70 -22.73
N ASP A 667 4.04 5.78 -22.63
CA ASP A 667 3.75 7.02 -23.36
C ASP A 667 3.75 6.79 -24.87
N PHE A 668 4.68 5.97 -25.38
CA PHE A 668 4.71 5.58 -26.79
C PHE A 668 3.45 4.78 -27.19
N CYS A 669 3.03 3.79 -26.39
CA CYS A 669 1.81 3.02 -26.65
C CYS A 669 0.55 3.92 -26.65
N ARG A 670 0.48 4.88 -25.75
CA ARG A 670 -0.63 5.86 -25.68
C ARG A 670 -0.66 6.80 -26.87
N GLN A 671 0.50 7.23 -27.35
CA GLN A 671 0.60 8.08 -28.55
C GLN A 671 0.08 7.39 -29.81
N ILE A 672 0.15 6.06 -29.90
CA ILE A 672 -0.38 5.27 -31.03
C ILE A 672 -1.83 4.80 -30.81
N GLY A 673 -2.51 5.27 -29.75
CA GLY A 673 -3.91 4.97 -29.47
C GLY A 673 -4.15 3.66 -28.71
N GLY A 674 -3.12 3.04 -28.13
CA GLY A 674 -3.22 1.88 -27.24
C GLY A 674 -2.72 2.19 -25.82
N ASP A 675 -2.39 1.15 -25.06
CA ASP A 675 -1.63 1.23 -23.80
C ASP A 675 -0.63 0.06 -23.77
N LEU A 676 0.19 -0.06 -22.72
CA LEU A 676 0.92 -1.31 -22.49
C LEU A 676 -0.07 -2.46 -22.29
N VAL A 677 0.39 -3.68 -22.62
CA VAL A 677 -0.49 -4.83 -22.65
C VAL A 677 -1.01 -5.19 -21.26
N THR A 678 -2.31 -5.45 -21.19
CA THR A 678 -3.02 -6.01 -20.03
C THR A 678 -3.42 -7.45 -20.34
N ILE A 679 -3.23 -8.34 -19.37
CA ILE A 679 -3.67 -9.74 -19.46
C ILE A 679 -4.85 -9.90 -18.53
N SER A 680 -6.00 -10.21 -19.11
CA SER A 680 -7.29 -10.31 -18.41
C SER A 680 -7.80 -11.74 -18.31
N THR A 681 -7.25 -12.67 -19.11
CA THR A 681 -7.54 -14.11 -19.10
C THR A 681 -6.32 -14.91 -19.53
N GLU A 682 -6.19 -16.15 -19.03
CA GLU A 682 -5.12 -17.06 -19.46
C GLU A 682 -5.10 -17.33 -20.97
N GLU A 683 -6.26 -17.29 -21.63
CA GLU A 683 -6.40 -17.45 -23.08
C GLU A 683 -5.67 -16.36 -23.90
N GLU A 684 -5.33 -15.22 -23.30
CA GLU A 684 -4.60 -14.14 -23.98
C GLU A 684 -3.08 -14.42 -24.05
N ILE A 685 -2.55 -15.27 -23.16
CA ILE A 685 -1.10 -15.56 -23.10
C ILE A 685 -0.58 -16.17 -24.42
N PRO A 686 -1.23 -17.19 -25.02
CA PRO A 686 -0.80 -17.72 -26.32
C PRO A 686 -0.81 -16.68 -27.45
N LEU A 687 -1.76 -15.74 -27.44
CA LEU A 687 -1.84 -14.67 -28.43
C LEU A 687 -0.67 -13.69 -28.32
N LEU A 688 -0.22 -13.41 -27.10
CA LEU A 688 0.99 -12.60 -26.86
C LEU A 688 2.24 -13.29 -27.36
N ILE A 689 2.37 -14.60 -27.13
CA ILE A 689 3.47 -15.42 -27.64
C ILE A 689 3.48 -15.39 -29.17
N GLU A 690 2.31 -15.51 -29.82
CA GLU A 690 2.18 -15.38 -31.28
C GLU A 690 2.65 -14.00 -31.77
N ALA A 691 2.17 -12.91 -31.14
CA ALA A 691 2.58 -11.55 -31.49
C ALA A 691 4.10 -11.32 -31.34
N MET A 692 4.72 -11.93 -30.32
CA MET A 692 6.18 -11.93 -30.14
C MET A 692 6.91 -12.73 -31.22
N SER A 693 6.36 -13.87 -31.65
CA SER A 693 6.90 -14.69 -32.74
C SER A 693 6.92 -13.94 -34.08
N VAL A 694 5.80 -13.31 -34.44
CA VAL A 694 5.66 -12.52 -35.69
C VAL A 694 6.70 -11.40 -35.78
N THR A 695 7.06 -10.82 -34.65
CA THR A 695 7.97 -9.66 -34.55
C THR A 695 9.42 -10.03 -34.22
N ARG A 696 9.75 -11.34 -34.17
CA ARG A 696 11.08 -11.89 -33.81
C ARG A 696 11.56 -11.49 -32.41
N CYS A 697 10.65 -11.35 -31.44
CA CYS A 697 10.94 -10.98 -30.05
C CYS A 697 11.02 -12.17 -29.07
N MET A 698 10.99 -13.42 -29.53
CA MET A 698 10.79 -14.61 -28.66
C MET A 698 11.81 -14.78 -27.52
N PHE A 699 12.99 -14.16 -27.61
CA PHE A 699 14.06 -14.30 -26.60
C PHE A 699 14.34 -12.99 -25.83
N GLU A 700 13.49 -11.97 -25.98
CA GLU A 700 13.67 -10.66 -25.34
C GLU A 700 12.61 -10.43 -24.26
N THR A 701 13.00 -9.72 -23.20
CA THR A 701 12.05 -9.23 -22.19
C THR A 701 11.21 -8.09 -22.74
N VAL A 702 9.90 -8.14 -22.48
CA VAL A 702 8.92 -7.14 -22.91
C VAL A 702 8.28 -6.45 -21.70
N TRP A 703 7.86 -5.20 -21.88
CA TRP A 703 7.13 -4.48 -20.84
C TRP A 703 5.64 -4.85 -20.86
N LEU A 704 5.12 -5.22 -19.70
CA LEU A 704 3.67 -5.35 -19.45
C LEU A 704 3.13 -4.06 -18.81
N GLY A 705 1.83 -3.85 -18.90
CA GLY A 705 1.16 -2.70 -18.30
C GLY A 705 1.02 -2.76 -16.77
N ILE A 706 1.35 -3.90 -16.15
CA ILE A 706 1.26 -4.07 -14.71
C ILE A 706 2.37 -3.27 -14.02
N PHE A 707 2.01 -2.55 -12.96
CA PHE A 707 2.95 -1.78 -12.15
C PHE A 707 2.57 -1.81 -10.67
N SER A 708 3.55 -1.56 -9.80
CA SER A 708 3.40 -1.40 -8.35
C SER A 708 4.37 -0.32 -7.91
N LEU A 709 4.02 0.93 -8.20
CA LEU A 709 4.87 2.10 -7.90
C LEU A 709 4.59 2.66 -6.50
N ASN A 710 3.32 2.77 -6.13
CA ASN A 710 2.92 3.20 -4.80
C ASN A 710 3.03 2.01 -3.84
N PRO A 711 3.91 2.05 -2.82
CA PRO A 711 4.07 0.92 -1.90
C PRO A 711 2.88 0.74 -0.95
N ASP A 712 1.95 1.72 -0.90
CA ASP A 712 0.73 1.67 -0.08
C ASP A 712 -0.47 1.14 -0.89
N GLU A 713 -0.30 0.82 -2.17
CA GLU A 713 -1.33 0.25 -3.04
C GLU A 713 -0.82 -1.04 -3.70
N GLY A 714 -1.75 -1.89 -4.12
CA GLY A 714 -1.43 -3.15 -4.79
C GLY A 714 -1.03 -2.98 -6.26
N PHE A 715 -0.87 -4.10 -6.95
CA PHE A 715 -0.64 -4.08 -8.40
C PHE A 715 -1.84 -3.47 -9.14
N ALA A 716 -1.54 -2.70 -10.18
CA ALA A 716 -2.54 -2.12 -11.07
C ALA A 716 -2.11 -2.21 -12.54
N TRP A 717 -3.09 -2.25 -13.44
CA TRP A 717 -2.84 -2.13 -14.88
C TRP A 717 -2.82 -0.67 -15.32
N SER A 718 -1.93 -0.34 -16.24
CA SER A 718 -1.73 1.02 -16.73
C SER A 718 -2.92 1.61 -17.47
N ASP A 719 -3.81 0.77 -17.99
CA ASP A 719 -5.07 1.10 -18.68
C ASP A 719 -6.28 1.24 -17.72
N GLY A 720 -6.12 0.91 -16.43
CA GLY A 720 -7.18 0.94 -15.43
C GLY A 720 -8.05 -0.33 -15.37
N SER A 721 -7.70 -1.37 -16.13
CA SER A 721 -8.35 -2.69 -16.06
C SER A 721 -8.12 -3.34 -14.69
N PRO A 722 -9.06 -4.20 -14.23
CA PRO A 722 -8.93 -4.89 -12.94
C PRO A 722 -7.79 -5.93 -12.95
N VAL A 723 -7.08 -6.05 -11.83
CA VAL A 723 -6.11 -7.13 -11.59
C VAL A 723 -6.85 -8.30 -10.95
N SER A 724 -7.43 -9.17 -11.78
CA SER A 724 -8.25 -10.31 -11.34
C SER A 724 -7.58 -11.68 -11.48
N ILE A 725 -6.38 -11.73 -12.06
CA ILE A 725 -5.60 -12.96 -12.29
C ILE A 725 -4.16 -12.75 -11.81
N LEU A 726 -3.64 -13.74 -11.09
CA LEU A 726 -2.21 -13.84 -10.76
C LEU A 726 -1.44 -14.42 -11.96
N ILE A 727 -0.71 -13.56 -12.67
CA ILE A 727 0.05 -13.95 -13.87
C ILE A 727 1.44 -14.53 -13.53
N PHE A 728 1.80 -14.55 -12.25
CA PHE A 728 3.11 -14.99 -11.76
C PHE A 728 3.06 -16.46 -11.31
N HIS A 729 2.91 -17.38 -12.27
CA HIS A 729 3.18 -18.80 -12.06
C HIS A 729 4.28 -19.30 -12.98
#